data_AF-A0AB39WUW1-F1
#
_entry.id   AF-A0AB39WUW1-F1
#
_cell.length_a   1.000
_cell.length_b   1.000
_cell.length_c   1.000
_cell.angle_alpha   90.00
_cell.angle_beta   90.00
_cell.angle_gamma   90.00
#
_symmetry.space_group_name_H-M   'P 1'
#
loop_
_entity.id
_entity.type
_entity.pdbx_description
1 polymer ?
#
loop_
_entity_poly.entity_id
_entity_poly.type
_entity_poly.pdbx_seq_one_letter_code
_entity_poly.pdbx_strand_id
1 'polypeptide(L)'
;MAYNTGNPIGSKSPKDLSDNAQNLDLLMLGGNPSYPDRKGVARKSWKGMEAEHVADQLRRVTDFNSAQTDRKTQFTKFLESSGYEAPVPYAAGLTLERATQAVTFLGNEYRVKSQFLPLITTDWATDESRLKLIGDDSLRQTLAKPAGVFEIGWERGERSPIYTGLGGFLNAGNFNLWEKEFVDKAVKNNPVDPATWDWAPALQAAIDKVVLLAKIKGTTYGLPGIEVPAYLYNMSKTILTAPWIKIGIVGNTIFDFSKAPVNTQGINISGALANVTTDIFSFTGACLDASRGNLHLLGNGLNTSRGSAVFAGNSVDGLPVAREITLKNVTARNWKNALEFGKYGSYLFSGDGLRFENNFNGVVTPEGKVRNSGERMTITNSIIGGSGIGGAAILHRSDTMDLSFTNTSFDFNHDILRCDPGATYAAISFNGLCHFEGWDGYLVNWDSDGANFYVTFGASCTILPTTYRLDKPLKRNSPSRNLVRLGGTASSRVDVRFETPVIRHTSPPYTEDPFVALDLHQGNPVSHKGCRISSYDAYSFSAFGTRDSVSNTDFDFQLDPLGTGLASMKCWEKVTASAASDEVLVDDGTGKKVLRIRGTSATNYSHIRSKQWYPVKGGDTVFTWSSISIKGLSQPSDMSPLLPNVQLSFEIQYADGRIERVASRTVNMGGIFSDAEMPNFDEGKSRYIAAGSLGYLLPAGVVAVRPYIVYVAFVGDLYISRIGLWRQ
;
A
#
# COMPACT_ATOMS: atom_id res chain seq x y z
N MET A 1 109.73 -50.74 46.11
CA MET A 1 110.81 -49.76 45.88
C MET A 1 111.96 -50.09 46.81
N ALA A 2 113.19 -50.16 46.28
CA ALA A 2 114.33 -50.69 47.04
C ALA A 2 114.94 -49.64 48.00
N TYR A 3 114.81 -48.34 47.69
CA TYR A 3 115.49 -47.28 48.45
C TYR A 3 114.57 -46.24 49.11
N ASN A 4 113.48 -45.82 48.46
CA ASN A 4 112.42 -44.94 49.00
C ASN A 4 112.96 -43.79 49.89
N THR A 5 113.86 -42.98 49.34
CA THR A 5 114.68 -42.04 50.13
C THR A 5 113.92 -40.83 50.70
N GLY A 6 112.70 -40.56 50.21
CA GLY A 6 111.91 -39.38 50.61
C GLY A 6 112.31 -38.05 49.95
N ASN A 7 113.36 -38.02 49.12
CA ASN A 7 113.84 -36.81 48.47
C ASN A 7 112.78 -36.15 47.55
N PRO A 8 112.81 -34.81 47.37
CA PRO A 8 111.86 -34.07 46.53
C PRO A 8 111.88 -34.51 45.05
N ILE A 9 110.81 -34.19 44.29
CA ILE A 9 110.71 -34.49 42.85
C ILE A 9 111.81 -33.74 42.09
N GLY A 10 112.45 -34.40 41.11
CA GLY A 10 113.61 -33.86 40.40
C GLY A 10 114.97 -34.19 41.02
N SER A 11 115.02 -34.98 42.11
CA SER A 11 116.26 -35.51 42.70
C SER A 11 117.09 -36.26 41.66
N LYS A 12 118.38 -35.90 41.55
CA LYS A 12 119.38 -36.58 40.71
C LYS A 12 120.14 -37.68 41.46
N SER A 13 119.73 -38.02 42.68
CA SER A 13 120.34 -39.11 43.45
C SER A 13 120.21 -40.42 42.67
N PRO A 14 121.29 -41.20 42.50
CA PRO A 14 121.25 -42.46 41.76
C PRO A 14 120.19 -43.43 42.29
N LYS A 15 119.95 -43.45 43.61
CA LYS A 15 118.92 -44.28 44.26
C LYS A 15 117.50 -43.88 43.85
N ASP A 16 117.23 -42.57 43.73
CA ASP A 16 115.92 -42.06 43.29
C ASP A 16 115.70 -42.28 41.79
N LEU A 17 116.74 -42.14 40.96
CA LEU A 17 116.68 -42.42 39.53
C LEU A 17 116.43 -43.90 39.27
N SER A 18 117.09 -44.80 40.00
CA SER A 18 116.85 -46.25 39.93
C SER A 18 115.43 -46.61 40.35
N ASP A 19 114.95 -46.06 41.47
CA ASP A 19 113.57 -46.26 41.91
C ASP A 19 112.58 -45.72 40.85
N ASN A 20 112.76 -44.51 40.31
CA ASN A 20 111.89 -43.99 39.25
C ASN A 20 111.87 -44.86 37.98
N ALA A 21 113.02 -45.37 37.53
CA ALA A 21 113.12 -46.20 36.35
C ALA A 21 112.37 -47.54 36.53
N GLN A 22 112.60 -48.23 37.66
CA GLN A 22 111.86 -49.45 38.00
C GLN A 22 110.37 -49.19 38.21
N ASN A 23 110.03 -48.03 38.76
CA ASN A 23 108.64 -47.62 38.95
C ASN A 23 107.91 -47.45 37.62
N LEU A 24 108.54 -46.74 36.66
CA LEU A 24 107.98 -46.52 35.34
C LEU A 24 107.78 -47.85 34.59
N ASP A 25 108.76 -48.75 34.67
CA ASP A 25 108.66 -50.09 34.09
C ASP A 25 107.48 -50.88 34.65
N LEU A 26 107.32 -50.90 35.98
CA LEU A 26 106.17 -51.53 36.63
C LEU A 26 104.84 -50.83 36.32
N LEU A 27 104.81 -49.50 36.24
CA LEU A 27 103.59 -48.76 35.89
C LEU A 27 103.18 -48.97 34.44
N MET A 28 104.11 -49.15 33.51
CA MET A 28 103.79 -49.34 32.10
C MET A 28 103.53 -50.81 31.74
N LEU A 29 104.31 -51.74 32.28
CA LEU A 29 104.34 -53.15 31.85
C LEU A 29 103.96 -54.14 32.95
N GLY A 30 103.77 -53.68 34.19
CA GLY A 30 103.43 -54.55 35.30
C GLY A 30 101.98 -55.05 35.27
N GLY A 31 101.76 -56.27 35.78
CA GLY A 31 100.44 -56.94 35.77
C GLY A 31 99.39 -56.43 36.78
N ASN A 32 99.78 -55.73 37.85
CA ASN A 32 98.87 -55.18 38.85
C ASN A 32 98.25 -53.84 38.40
N PRO A 33 97.03 -53.49 38.87
CA PRO A 33 96.31 -52.26 38.47
C PRO A 33 96.93 -50.98 39.02
N SER A 34 97.80 -51.08 40.02
CA SER A 34 98.55 -49.96 40.58
C SER A 34 99.85 -50.41 41.21
N TYR A 35 100.85 -49.53 41.21
CA TYR A 35 102.11 -49.71 41.91
C TYR A 35 102.46 -48.48 42.75
N PRO A 36 103.07 -48.63 43.93
CA PRO A 36 103.51 -47.49 44.74
C PRO A 36 104.62 -46.74 44.00
N ASP A 37 104.53 -45.42 43.90
CA ASP A 37 105.61 -44.56 43.39
C ASP A 37 106.84 -44.61 44.30
N ARG A 38 107.92 -43.92 43.91
CA ARG A 38 109.14 -43.86 44.74
C ARG A 38 108.98 -43.16 46.10
N LYS A 39 107.79 -42.63 46.42
CA LYS A 39 107.41 -42.09 47.74
C LYS A 39 106.39 -42.98 48.45
N GLY A 40 106.06 -44.15 47.89
CA GLY A 40 105.10 -45.11 48.45
C GLY A 40 103.65 -44.86 48.07
N VAL A 41 103.32 -43.86 47.23
CA VAL A 41 101.94 -43.55 46.86
C VAL A 41 101.49 -44.41 45.69
N ALA A 42 100.40 -45.17 45.84
CA ALA A 42 99.88 -45.99 44.74
C ALA A 42 99.50 -45.13 43.51
N ARG A 43 100.15 -45.41 42.39
CA ARG A 43 99.84 -44.84 41.08
C ARG A 43 99.23 -45.91 40.20
N LYS A 44 98.23 -45.51 39.43
CA LYS A 44 97.54 -46.40 38.49
C LYS A 44 98.52 -46.79 37.38
N SER A 45 98.62 -48.09 37.11
CA SER A 45 99.41 -48.60 36.00
C SER A 45 98.64 -48.43 34.68
N TRP A 46 99.31 -48.62 33.55
CA TRP A 46 98.69 -48.73 32.24
C TRP A 46 97.61 -49.82 32.22
N LYS A 47 97.91 -50.99 32.81
CA LYS A 47 96.95 -52.08 32.97
C LYS A 47 95.71 -51.67 33.78
N GLY A 48 95.89 -50.89 34.84
CA GLY A 48 94.79 -50.36 35.64
C GLY A 48 93.92 -49.36 34.86
N MET A 49 94.54 -48.49 34.05
CA MET A 49 93.83 -47.56 33.18
C MET A 49 93.05 -48.28 32.07
N GLU A 50 93.63 -49.30 31.44
CA GLU A 50 92.94 -50.13 30.45
C GLU A 50 91.75 -50.87 31.05
N ALA A 51 91.91 -51.46 32.24
CA ALA A 51 90.84 -52.18 32.93
C ALA A 51 89.67 -51.24 33.28
N GLU A 52 89.95 -50.03 33.77
CA GLU A 52 88.94 -49.02 34.05
C GLU A 52 88.27 -48.52 32.77
N HIS A 53 89.04 -48.29 31.71
CA HIS A 53 88.50 -47.89 30.41
C HIS A 53 87.53 -48.95 29.87
N VAL A 54 87.91 -50.23 29.92
CA VAL A 54 87.04 -51.34 29.52
C VAL A 54 85.77 -51.39 30.38
N ALA A 55 85.90 -51.23 31.70
CA ALA A 55 84.76 -51.20 32.61
C ALA A 55 83.82 -50.01 32.34
N ASP A 56 84.37 -48.83 32.04
CA ASP A 56 83.61 -47.64 31.65
C ASP A 56 82.87 -47.82 30.32
N GLN A 57 83.52 -48.43 29.32
CA GLN A 57 82.88 -48.76 28.04
C GLN A 57 81.73 -49.75 28.25
N LEU A 58 81.95 -50.80 29.06
CA LEU A 58 80.92 -51.78 29.37
C LEU A 58 79.72 -51.13 30.07
N ARG A 59 79.97 -50.20 31.00
CA ARG A 59 78.94 -49.45 31.71
C ARG A 59 78.11 -48.59 30.74
N ARG A 60 78.76 -47.82 29.87
CA ARG A 60 78.08 -46.96 28.88
C ARG A 60 77.19 -47.77 27.93
N VAL A 61 77.65 -48.93 27.47
CA VAL A 61 76.85 -49.82 26.62
C VAL A 61 75.63 -50.36 27.38
N THR A 62 75.82 -50.73 28.65
CA THR A 62 74.74 -51.21 29.52
C THR A 62 73.69 -50.12 29.76
N ASP A 63 74.12 -48.90 30.08
CA ASP A 63 73.25 -47.75 30.31
C ASP A 63 72.47 -47.38 29.04
N PHE A 64 73.11 -47.40 27.87
CA PHE A 64 72.45 -47.12 26.59
C PHE A 64 71.35 -48.14 26.28
N ASN A 65 71.65 -49.44 26.41
CA ASN A 65 70.68 -50.51 26.15
C ASN A 65 69.50 -50.47 27.14
N SER A 66 69.76 -50.14 28.40
CA SER A 66 68.73 -49.96 29.41
C SER A 66 67.81 -48.79 29.05
N ALA A 67 68.36 -47.64 28.68
CA ALA A 67 67.57 -46.48 28.26
C ALA A 67 66.73 -46.72 26.99
N GLN A 68 67.22 -47.52 26.03
CA GLN A 68 66.42 -47.92 24.86
C GLN A 68 65.24 -48.82 25.26
N THR A 69 65.48 -49.76 26.18
CA THR A 69 64.46 -50.67 26.69
C THR A 69 63.37 -49.91 27.46
N ASP A 70 63.76 -48.94 28.28
CA ASP A 70 62.84 -48.09 29.04
C ASP A 70 61.98 -47.22 28.12
N ARG A 71 62.56 -46.58 27.10
CA ARG A 71 61.78 -45.80 26.11
C ARG A 71 60.78 -46.66 25.36
N LYS A 72 61.17 -47.87 24.93
CA LYS A 72 60.26 -48.83 24.29
C LYS A 72 59.12 -49.22 25.23
N THR A 73 59.44 -49.48 26.50
CA THR A 73 58.45 -49.85 27.52
C THR A 73 57.47 -48.71 27.80
N GLN A 74 57.97 -47.48 27.95
CA GLN A 74 57.14 -46.29 28.15
C GLN A 74 56.22 -46.02 26.95
N PHE A 75 56.75 -46.15 25.73
CA PHE A 75 55.96 -45.99 24.51
C PHE A 75 54.88 -47.06 24.37
N THR A 76 55.21 -48.32 24.67
CA THR A 76 54.24 -49.44 24.64
C THR A 76 53.15 -49.24 25.69
N LYS A 77 53.51 -48.86 26.92
CA LYS A 77 52.55 -48.54 27.98
C LYS A 77 51.66 -47.36 27.65
N PHE A 78 52.19 -46.32 26.99
CA PHE A 78 51.39 -45.20 26.49
C PHE A 78 50.34 -45.68 25.49
N LEU A 79 50.71 -46.50 24.52
CA LEU A 79 49.77 -47.06 23.54
C LEU A 79 48.69 -47.93 24.21
N GLU A 80 49.09 -48.85 25.09
CA GLU A 80 48.16 -49.74 25.81
C GLU A 80 47.20 -48.99 26.73
N SER A 81 47.66 -47.93 27.40
CA SER A 81 46.83 -47.13 28.33
C SER A 81 45.98 -46.06 27.62
N SER A 82 46.34 -45.63 26.41
CA SER A 82 45.61 -44.61 25.65
C SER A 82 44.29 -45.09 25.05
N GLY A 83 44.05 -46.41 25.00
CA GLY A 83 42.88 -46.99 24.34
C GLY A 83 42.83 -46.70 22.83
N TYR A 84 43.97 -46.32 22.23
CA TYR A 84 44.07 -45.97 20.81
C TYR A 84 44.05 -47.25 19.95
N GLU A 85 43.01 -47.37 19.13
CA GLU A 85 42.85 -48.44 18.14
C GLU A 85 42.80 -47.81 16.75
N ALA A 86 43.83 -48.05 15.94
CA ALA A 86 43.89 -47.52 14.58
C ALA A 86 42.78 -48.16 13.73
N PRO A 87 42.01 -47.37 12.97
CA PRO A 87 41.04 -47.90 12.02
C PRO A 87 41.71 -48.79 10.98
N VAL A 88 41.14 -49.96 10.71
CA VAL A 88 41.66 -50.91 9.72
C VAL A 88 40.84 -50.88 8.43
N PRO A 89 41.43 -50.98 7.22
CA PRO A 89 40.65 -51.09 5.99
C PRO A 89 39.65 -52.25 6.06
N TYR A 90 38.40 -51.99 5.71
CA TYR A 90 37.35 -53.00 5.72
C TYR A 90 37.72 -54.14 4.75
N ALA A 91 37.66 -55.37 5.25
CA ALA A 91 37.87 -56.60 4.52
C ALA A 91 36.98 -57.69 5.13
N ALA A 92 36.70 -58.75 4.38
CA ALA A 92 36.03 -59.94 4.91
C ALA A 92 36.88 -60.61 6.00
N GLY A 93 36.24 -61.10 7.06
CA GLY A 93 36.87 -61.89 8.12
C GLY A 93 37.50 -61.09 9.27
N LEU A 94 37.26 -59.78 9.36
CA LEU A 94 37.70 -58.96 10.50
C LEU A 94 36.77 -59.14 11.69
N THR A 95 37.33 -59.39 12.87
CA THR A 95 36.56 -59.49 14.12
C THR A 95 36.56 -58.15 14.86
N LEU A 96 35.37 -57.56 14.99
CA LEU A 96 35.11 -56.33 15.72
C LEU A 96 34.33 -56.68 16.99
N GLU A 97 35.02 -56.73 18.12
CA GLU A 97 34.51 -57.18 19.42
C GLU A 97 34.20 -56.02 20.38
N ARG A 98 34.80 -54.85 20.13
CA ARG A 98 34.70 -53.67 21.00
C ARG A 98 34.17 -52.46 20.23
N ALA A 99 33.36 -51.66 20.91
CA ALA A 99 32.76 -50.45 20.32
C ALA A 99 33.79 -49.36 19.95
N THR A 100 35.05 -49.51 20.37
CA THR A 100 36.16 -48.61 20.01
C THR A 100 36.80 -48.97 18.66
N GLN A 101 36.67 -50.23 18.22
CA GLN A 101 37.29 -50.72 16.99
C GLN A 101 36.57 -50.14 15.77
N ALA A 102 37.35 -49.60 14.85
CA ALA A 102 36.86 -48.96 13.65
C ALA A 102 37.43 -49.62 12.39
N VAL A 103 36.65 -49.56 11.32
CA VAL A 103 37.06 -49.96 9.97
C VAL A 103 36.99 -48.77 9.01
N THR A 104 37.81 -48.72 7.99
CA THR A 104 37.73 -47.72 6.91
C THR A 104 37.20 -48.32 5.62
N PHE A 105 36.24 -47.65 4.98
CA PHE A 105 35.72 -48.05 3.67
C PHE A 105 35.48 -46.80 2.82
N LEU A 106 36.05 -46.76 1.60
CA LEU A 106 35.96 -45.62 0.68
C LEU A 106 36.32 -44.26 1.32
N GLY A 107 37.30 -44.24 2.21
CA GLY A 107 37.76 -43.02 2.89
C GLY A 107 36.95 -42.61 4.12
N ASN A 108 35.91 -43.39 4.49
CA ASN A 108 35.06 -43.14 5.65
C ASN A 108 35.35 -44.15 6.78
N GLU A 109 35.26 -43.73 8.04
CA GLU A 109 35.45 -44.59 9.23
C GLU A 109 34.13 -45.08 9.81
N TYR A 110 34.04 -46.37 10.14
CA TYR A 110 32.83 -47.01 10.66
C TYR A 110 33.11 -47.83 11.92
N ARG A 111 32.15 -47.85 12.85
CA ARG A 111 32.13 -48.69 14.06
C ARG A 111 30.94 -49.63 14.00
N VAL A 112 31.03 -50.77 14.65
CA VAL A 112 29.87 -51.65 14.81
C VAL A 112 28.83 -50.98 15.72
N LYS A 113 27.54 -51.09 15.35
CA LYS A 113 26.45 -50.71 16.27
C LYS A 113 26.45 -51.70 17.43
N SER A 114 26.32 -51.23 18.67
CA SER A 114 26.54 -52.06 19.85
C SER A 114 25.75 -53.37 19.88
N GLN A 115 24.54 -53.40 19.30
CA GLN A 115 23.72 -54.62 19.21
C GLN A 115 24.28 -55.73 18.30
N PHE A 116 25.27 -55.43 17.45
CA PHE A 116 25.90 -56.37 16.53
C PHE A 116 27.33 -56.73 16.94
N LEU A 117 27.78 -56.30 18.13
CA LEU A 117 29.06 -56.75 18.69
C LEU A 117 28.90 -58.14 19.35
N PRO A 118 29.82 -59.09 19.12
CA PRO A 118 30.93 -59.03 18.17
C PRO A 118 30.45 -59.23 16.72
N LEU A 119 31.05 -58.51 15.77
CA LEU A 119 30.82 -58.68 14.32
C LEU A 119 32.05 -59.31 13.66
N ILE A 120 31.85 -60.39 12.93
CA ILE A 120 32.83 -60.87 11.93
C ILE A 120 32.38 -60.33 10.58
N THR A 121 33.20 -59.50 9.95
CA THR A 121 32.86 -58.91 8.65
C THR A 121 32.82 -59.98 7.56
N THR A 122 31.96 -59.79 6.57
CA THR A 122 31.72 -60.67 5.43
C THR A 122 31.94 -59.86 4.15
N ASP A 123 30.87 -59.31 3.58
CA ASP A 123 30.93 -58.37 2.47
C ASP A 123 30.25 -57.04 2.84
N TRP A 124 30.68 -55.96 2.17
CA TRP A 124 30.21 -54.63 2.52
C TRP A 124 28.69 -54.48 2.39
N ALA A 125 28.09 -55.08 1.36
CA ALA A 125 26.66 -54.98 1.11
C ALA A 125 25.83 -55.61 2.24
N THR A 126 26.34 -56.66 2.86
CA THR A 126 25.73 -57.30 4.03
C THR A 126 25.98 -56.52 5.32
N ASP A 127 27.21 -56.06 5.55
CA ASP A 127 27.63 -55.51 6.85
C ASP A 127 27.35 -54.02 7.05
N GLU A 128 27.17 -53.23 6.00
CA GLU A 128 26.92 -51.78 6.09
C GLU A 128 25.79 -51.46 7.07
N SER A 129 24.71 -52.24 7.05
CA SER A 129 23.56 -52.09 7.95
C SER A 129 23.88 -52.30 9.44
N ARG A 130 24.97 -53.00 9.76
CA ARG A 130 25.44 -53.32 11.12
C ARG A 130 26.50 -52.34 11.61
N LEU A 131 27.07 -51.56 10.70
CA LEU A 131 28.06 -50.54 10.94
C LEU A 131 27.39 -49.16 11.05
N LYS A 132 28.05 -48.22 11.72
CA LYS A 132 27.68 -46.80 11.79
C LYS A 132 28.92 -45.96 11.46
N LEU A 133 28.73 -44.95 10.61
CA LEU A 133 29.76 -43.96 10.29
C LEU A 133 30.17 -43.22 11.58
N ILE A 134 31.46 -42.92 11.73
CA ILE A 134 32.03 -42.20 12.87
C ILE A 134 32.68 -40.92 12.34
N GLY A 135 32.33 -39.78 12.95
CA GLY A 135 32.83 -38.45 12.59
C GLY A 135 31.72 -37.49 12.16
N ASP A 136 32.06 -36.22 11.96
CA ASP A 136 31.12 -35.15 11.56
C ASP A 136 30.48 -35.40 10.18
N ASP A 137 30.96 -36.35 9.38
CA ASP A 137 30.49 -36.56 8.01
C ASP A 137 29.04 -37.04 7.94
N SER A 138 28.54 -37.83 8.90
CA SER A 138 27.12 -38.18 8.93
C SER A 138 26.24 -36.97 9.24
N LEU A 139 26.68 -36.10 10.15
CA LEU A 139 25.98 -34.87 10.49
C LEU A 139 26.04 -33.87 9.34
N ARG A 140 27.21 -33.66 8.72
CA ARG A 140 27.38 -32.82 7.53
C ARG A 140 26.52 -33.30 6.36
N GLN A 141 26.47 -34.60 6.09
CA GLN A 141 25.60 -35.16 5.06
C GLN A 141 24.11 -35.00 5.40
N THR A 142 23.74 -35.10 6.68
CA THR A 142 22.35 -34.90 7.11
C THR A 142 21.95 -33.43 6.98
N LEU A 143 22.78 -32.51 7.48
CA LEU A 143 22.59 -31.06 7.38
C LEU A 143 22.62 -30.54 5.93
N ALA A 144 23.34 -31.22 5.03
CA ALA A 144 23.40 -30.86 3.61
C ALA A 144 22.17 -31.30 2.79
N LYS A 145 21.32 -32.20 3.31
CA LYS A 145 20.07 -32.59 2.65
C LYS A 145 19.01 -31.48 2.82
N PRO A 146 18.00 -31.36 1.94
CA PRO A 146 16.88 -30.42 2.15
C PRO A 146 16.21 -30.54 3.52
N ALA A 147 16.11 -31.77 4.06
CA ALA A 147 15.55 -32.03 5.38
C ALA A 147 16.51 -31.69 6.54
N GLY A 148 17.79 -31.39 6.26
CA GLY A 148 18.80 -31.10 7.28
C GLY A 148 18.48 -29.89 8.14
N VAL A 149 17.69 -28.94 7.63
CA VAL A 149 17.19 -27.80 8.41
C VAL A 149 16.29 -28.23 9.58
N PHE A 150 15.59 -29.36 9.46
CA PHE A 150 14.73 -29.88 10.54
C PHE A 150 15.53 -30.50 11.69
N GLU A 151 16.82 -30.76 11.50
CA GLU A 151 17.73 -31.22 12.54
C GLU A 151 18.27 -30.06 13.39
N ILE A 152 18.04 -28.80 12.97
CA ILE A 152 18.44 -27.60 13.72
C ILE A 152 17.31 -27.22 14.69
N GLY A 153 17.54 -27.48 15.97
CA GLY A 153 16.61 -27.10 17.03
C GLY A 153 16.59 -25.59 17.27
N TRP A 154 15.50 -24.93 16.91
CA TRP A 154 15.17 -23.58 17.37
C TRP A 154 13.65 -23.43 17.54
N GLU A 155 13.24 -22.94 18.70
CA GLU A 155 11.85 -22.59 18.99
C GLU A 155 11.82 -21.19 19.57
N ARG A 156 10.82 -20.40 19.15
CA ARG A 156 10.67 -19.02 19.59
C ARG A 156 10.28 -18.98 21.06
N GLY A 157 11.05 -18.22 21.86
CA GLY A 157 10.76 -18.04 23.29
C GLY A 157 9.55 -17.13 23.55
N GLU A 158 8.86 -17.33 24.67
CA GLU A 158 7.70 -16.52 25.10
C GLU A 158 8.07 -15.13 25.66
N ARG A 159 9.36 -14.82 25.86
CA ARG A 159 9.84 -13.60 26.53
C ARG A 159 10.64 -12.70 25.58
N SER A 160 10.38 -11.40 25.61
CA SER A 160 11.19 -10.34 24.96
C SER A 160 11.66 -9.32 26.02
N PRO A 161 12.86 -8.68 25.96
CA PRO A 161 14.05 -8.95 25.13
C PRO A 161 15.35 -9.02 25.99
N ILE A 162 16.04 -10.16 26.01
CA ILE A 162 17.48 -10.18 26.32
C ILE A 162 18.20 -10.52 25.02
N TYR A 163 18.86 -9.52 24.43
CA TYR A 163 19.60 -9.65 23.17
C TYR A 163 20.97 -10.27 23.39
N THR A 164 21.04 -11.44 24.02
CA THR A 164 22.30 -12.16 24.19
C THR A 164 22.28 -13.47 23.41
N GLY A 165 23.28 -13.65 22.55
CA GLY A 165 23.44 -14.83 21.70
C GLY A 165 22.43 -14.92 20.54
N LEU A 166 22.59 -15.97 19.74
CA LEU A 166 21.80 -16.23 18.54
C LEU A 166 20.30 -16.40 18.83
N GLY A 167 19.94 -17.07 19.93
CA GLY A 167 18.53 -17.26 20.32
C GLY A 167 17.81 -15.94 20.61
N GLY A 168 18.47 -15.01 21.31
CA GLY A 168 17.94 -13.67 21.55
C GLY A 168 17.77 -12.87 20.26
N PHE A 169 18.72 -12.98 19.33
CA PHE A 169 18.63 -12.37 17.99
C PHE A 169 17.43 -12.90 17.19
N LEU A 170 17.26 -14.23 17.11
CA LEU A 170 16.15 -14.84 16.38
C LEU A 170 14.79 -14.51 17.01
N ASN A 171 14.70 -14.44 18.35
CA ASN A 171 13.48 -14.07 19.06
C ASN A 171 13.07 -12.61 18.84
N ALA A 172 14.03 -11.72 18.57
CA ALA A 172 13.78 -10.30 18.33
C ALA A 172 13.27 -9.98 16.91
N GLY A 173 13.45 -10.89 15.96
CA GLY A 173 12.98 -10.73 14.59
C GLY A 173 11.45 -10.69 14.49
N ASN A 174 10.95 -10.19 13.36
CA ASN A 174 9.52 -10.23 13.05
C ASN A 174 9.00 -11.68 13.05
N PHE A 175 7.73 -11.83 13.41
CA PHE A 175 7.01 -13.10 13.35
C PHE A 175 6.64 -13.40 11.90
N ASN A 176 7.05 -14.54 11.37
CA ASN A 176 6.51 -14.99 10.09
C ASN A 176 5.20 -15.74 10.32
N LEU A 177 4.14 -15.42 9.56
CA LEU A 177 2.84 -16.10 9.68
C LEU A 177 2.93 -17.63 9.47
N TRP A 178 3.94 -18.11 8.72
CA TRP A 178 4.19 -19.52 8.48
C TRP A 178 5.02 -20.21 9.59
N GLU A 179 5.35 -19.51 10.67
CA GLU A 179 5.89 -20.17 11.85
C GLU A 179 4.88 -21.18 12.40
N LYS A 180 5.40 -22.33 12.85
CA LYS A 180 4.60 -23.46 13.33
C LYS A 180 3.58 -23.05 14.39
N GLU A 181 3.95 -22.16 15.31
CA GLU A 181 3.08 -21.63 16.37
C GLU A 181 1.77 -21.05 15.83
N PHE A 182 1.80 -20.39 14.66
CA PHE A 182 0.63 -19.76 14.04
C PHE A 182 -0.04 -20.68 13.02
N VAL A 183 0.74 -21.42 12.22
CA VAL A 183 0.21 -22.40 11.25
C VAL A 183 -0.66 -23.45 11.92
N ASP A 184 -0.31 -23.87 13.13
CA ASP A 184 -1.11 -24.84 13.90
C ASP A 184 -2.44 -24.27 14.40
N LYS A 185 -2.65 -22.95 14.34
CA LYS A 185 -3.93 -22.30 14.64
C LYS A 185 -4.85 -22.23 13.44
N ALA A 186 -4.34 -22.36 12.21
CA ALA A 186 -5.18 -22.38 11.02
C ALA A 186 -6.17 -23.56 11.06
N VAL A 187 -7.39 -23.38 10.54
CA VAL A 187 -8.35 -24.48 10.43
C VAL A 187 -8.06 -25.25 9.14
N LYS A 188 -7.61 -26.50 9.30
CA LYS A 188 -7.10 -27.33 8.20
C LYS A 188 -8.19 -28.25 7.66
N ASN A 189 -8.99 -27.74 6.71
CA ASN A 189 -10.00 -28.56 6.02
C ASN A 189 -9.36 -29.74 5.27
N ASN A 190 -8.20 -29.52 4.64
CA ASN A 190 -7.32 -30.56 4.12
C ASN A 190 -5.89 -30.36 4.65
N PRO A 191 -5.37 -31.22 5.55
CA PRO A 191 -4.06 -31.03 6.19
C PRO A 191 -2.84 -30.97 5.27
N VAL A 192 -2.95 -31.42 4.01
CA VAL A 192 -1.84 -31.38 3.04
C VAL A 192 -1.92 -30.24 2.03
N ASP A 193 -3.05 -29.53 1.98
CA ASP A 193 -3.27 -28.44 1.03
C ASP A 193 -3.59 -27.11 1.75
N PRO A 194 -2.58 -26.25 1.97
CA PRO A 194 -2.76 -24.98 2.66
C PRO A 194 -3.67 -24.00 1.92
N ALA A 195 -3.97 -24.21 0.63
CA ALA A 195 -4.91 -23.37 -0.13
C ALA A 195 -6.37 -23.60 0.29
N THR A 196 -6.65 -24.65 1.07
CA THR A 196 -7.99 -24.94 1.63
C THR A 196 -8.16 -24.49 3.07
N TRP A 197 -7.08 -24.04 3.72
CA TRP A 197 -7.09 -23.70 5.14
C TRP A 197 -7.77 -22.34 5.34
N ASP A 198 -8.45 -22.20 6.48
CA ASP A 198 -8.81 -20.89 7.00
C ASP A 198 -7.68 -20.37 7.89
N TRP A 199 -7.07 -19.29 7.43
CA TRP A 199 -5.91 -18.66 8.02
C TRP A 199 -6.25 -17.54 9.00
N ALA A 200 -7.53 -17.15 9.12
CA ALA A 200 -7.93 -16.06 10.00
C ALA A 200 -7.52 -16.31 11.47
N PRO A 201 -7.64 -17.53 12.04
CA PRO A 201 -7.16 -17.78 13.40
C PRO A 201 -5.63 -17.74 13.52
N ALA A 202 -4.89 -18.11 12.48
CA ALA A 202 -3.42 -18.04 12.48
C ALA A 202 -2.93 -16.59 12.51
N LEU A 203 -3.48 -15.73 11.66
CA LEU A 203 -3.15 -14.31 11.65
C LEU A 203 -3.56 -13.62 12.96
N GLN A 204 -4.74 -13.95 13.49
CA GLN A 204 -5.16 -13.44 14.79
C GLN A 204 -4.22 -13.88 15.91
N ALA A 205 -3.75 -15.13 15.91
CA ALA A 205 -2.80 -15.61 16.91
C ALA A 205 -1.45 -14.87 16.85
N ALA A 206 -0.96 -14.53 15.66
CA ALA A 206 0.24 -13.72 15.50
C ALA A 206 0.05 -12.30 16.08
N ILE A 207 -1.11 -11.69 15.86
CA ILE A 207 -1.48 -10.38 16.44
C ILE A 207 -1.57 -10.48 17.97
N ASP A 208 -2.25 -11.50 18.48
CA ASP A 208 -2.43 -11.73 19.91
C ASP A 208 -1.08 -11.96 20.61
N LYS A 209 -0.09 -12.55 19.92
CA LYS A 209 1.28 -12.69 20.42
C LYS A 209 1.98 -11.34 20.59
N VAL A 210 1.83 -10.42 19.64
CA VAL A 210 2.38 -9.05 19.76
C VAL A 210 1.68 -8.32 20.93
N VAL A 211 0.38 -8.48 21.08
CA VAL A 211 -0.40 -7.95 22.22
C VAL A 211 0.10 -8.51 23.55
N LEU A 212 0.38 -9.81 23.63
CA LEU A 212 0.93 -10.45 24.81
C LEU A 212 2.30 -9.86 25.18
N LEU A 213 3.19 -9.69 24.20
CA LEU A 213 4.49 -9.07 24.44
C LEU A 213 4.36 -7.62 24.92
N ALA A 214 3.42 -6.85 24.38
CA ALA A 214 3.14 -5.49 24.86
C ALA A 214 2.72 -5.48 26.34
N LYS A 215 1.88 -6.43 26.75
CA LYS A 215 1.46 -6.60 28.15
C LYS A 215 2.61 -7.02 29.06
N ILE A 216 3.44 -7.95 28.64
CA ILE A 216 4.63 -8.41 29.39
C ILE A 216 5.62 -7.25 29.58
N LYS A 217 5.85 -6.46 28.52
CA LYS A 217 6.79 -5.33 28.53
C LYS A 217 6.23 -4.09 29.23
N GLY A 218 4.90 -3.95 29.28
CA GLY A 218 4.20 -2.77 29.81
C GLY A 218 4.18 -1.56 28.86
N THR A 219 4.63 -1.74 27.61
CA THR A 219 4.74 -0.70 26.58
C THR A 219 4.58 -1.31 25.19
N THR A 220 4.15 -0.49 24.23
CA THR A 220 4.05 -0.84 22.79
C THR A 220 5.35 -0.59 22.01
N TYR A 221 6.35 0.06 22.60
CA TYR A 221 7.58 0.45 21.93
C TYR A 221 8.51 -0.75 21.72
N GLY A 222 9.14 -0.85 20.55
CA GLY A 222 10.16 -1.86 20.24
C GLY A 222 9.65 -3.31 20.34
N LEU A 223 8.46 -3.56 19.80
CA LEU A 223 7.86 -4.88 19.63
C LEU A 223 8.11 -5.40 18.20
N PRO A 224 8.19 -6.73 18.00
CA PRO A 224 8.31 -7.30 16.67
C PRO A 224 7.05 -7.05 15.84
N GLY A 225 7.22 -6.89 14.54
CA GLY A 225 6.12 -6.92 13.57
C GLY A 225 5.76 -8.35 13.15
N ILE A 226 4.78 -8.45 12.25
CA ILE A 226 4.33 -9.69 11.63
C ILE A 226 4.62 -9.61 10.14
N GLU A 227 5.35 -10.57 9.60
CA GLU A 227 5.55 -10.75 8.16
C GLU A 227 4.59 -11.80 7.60
N VAL A 228 3.85 -11.42 6.57
CA VAL A 228 2.93 -12.28 5.83
C VAL A 228 3.48 -12.44 4.41
N PRO A 229 4.02 -13.62 4.04
CA PRO A 229 4.56 -13.85 2.71
C PRO A 229 3.46 -14.00 1.64
N ALA A 230 3.88 -13.97 0.38
CA ALA A 230 3.01 -14.09 -0.79
C ALA A 230 2.26 -15.42 -0.79
N TYR A 231 0.93 -15.34 -0.67
CA TYR A 231 0.05 -16.51 -0.75
C TYR A 231 -1.42 -16.08 -0.93
N LEU A 232 -2.30 -17.06 -1.19
CA LEU A 232 -3.75 -16.91 -1.09
C LEU A 232 -4.22 -17.47 0.26
N TYR A 233 -4.64 -16.58 1.15
CA TYR A 233 -5.10 -16.91 2.50
C TYR A 233 -6.62 -16.82 2.55
N ASN A 234 -7.33 -17.95 2.69
CA ASN A 234 -8.77 -17.88 2.98
C ASN A 234 -8.99 -17.38 4.40
N MET A 235 -9.94 -16.46 4.57
CA MET A 235 -10.26 -15.82 5.84
C MET A 235 -11.74 -16.00 6.15
N SER A 236 -12.05 -16.69 7.25
CA SER A 236 -13.45 -16.95 7.65
C SER A 236 -14.09 -15.86 8.50
N LYS A 237 -13.28 -14.97 9.10
CA LYS A 237 -13.71 -14.00 10.11
C LYS A 237 -12.85 -12.75 10.11
N THR A 238 -13.37 -11.68 10.71
CA THR A 238 -12.67 -10.41 10.89
C THR A 238 -11.36 -10.57 11.64
N ILE A 239 -10.33 -9.88 11.13
CA ILE A 239 -9.03 -9.75 11.80
C ILE A 239 -9.03 -8.47 12.62
N LEU A 240 -8.80 -8.59 13.92
CA LEU A 240 -8.72 -7.45 14.84
C LEU A 240 -7.25 -7.08 15.03
N THR A 241 -6.88 -5.83 14.73
CA THR A 241 -5.53 -5.29 14.96
C THR A 241 -5.59 -3.87 15.55
N ALA A 242 -4.42 -3.33 15.92
CA ALA A 242 -4.28 -2.00 16.50
C ALA A 242 -3.26 -1.16 15.69
N PRO A 243 -3.35 0.17 15.72
CA PRO A 243 -2.49 1.04 14.92
C PRO A 243 -0.97 0.89 15.19
N TRP A 244 -0.60 0.43 16.39
CA TRP A 244 0.80 0.21 16.78
C TRP A 244 1.34 -1.19 16.41
N ILE A 245 0.48 -2.11 15.94
CA ILE A 245 0.90 -3.43 15.47
C ILE A 245 1.25 -3.33 13.99
N LYS A 246 2.45 -3.79 13.62
CA LYS A 246 2.97 -3.69 12.25
C LYS A 246 2.81 -5.03 11.54
N ILE A 247 1.96 -5.06 10.52
CA ILE A 247 1.76 -6.22 9.65
C ILE A 247 2.35 -5.89 8.28
N GLY A 248 3.51 -6.49 7.98
CA GLY A 248 4.23 -6.36 6.73
C GLY A 248 3.88 -7.47 5.75
N ILE A 249 3.52 -7.09 4.52
CA ILE A 249 3.16 -8.02 3.44
C ILE A 249 4.33 -8.10 2.46
N VAL A 250 4.78 -9.32 2.18
CA VAL A 250 5.93 -9.58 1.31
C VAL A 250 5.47 -10.30 0.04
N GLY A 251 5.60 -9.64 -1.10
CA GLY A 251 5.07 -10.11 -2.38
C GLY A 251 3.55 -9.92 -2.52
N ASN A 252 2.96 -10.52 -3.54
CA ASN A 252 1.53 -10.37 -3.83
C ASN A 252 0.71 -11.34 -2.99
N THR A 253 -0.11 -10.80 -2.09
CA THR A 253 -0.88 -11.58 -1.11
C THR A 253 -2.36 -11.29 -1.25
N ILE A 254 -3.19 -12.33 -1.21
CA ILE A 254 -4.64 -12.21 -1.18
C ILE A 254 -5.15 -12.69 0.17
N PHE A 255 -5.91 -11.85 0.87
CA PHE A 255 -6.79 -12.27 1.94
C PHE A 255 -8.20 -12.41 1.37
N ASP A 256 -8.62 -13.66 1.20
CA ASP A 256 -9.88 -14.02 0.57
C ASP A 256 -10.99 -14.22 1.62
N PHE A 257 -11.85 -13.22 1.74
CA PHE A 257 -13.05 -13.24 2.57
C PHE A 257 -14.32 -13.55 1.74
N SER A 258 -14.19 -13.96 0.47
CA SER A 258 -15.35 -14.16 -0.42
C SER A 258 -16.36 -15.19 0.09
N LYS A 259 -15.92 -16.10 0.97
CA LYS A 259 -16.74 -17.12 1.64
C LYS A 259 -17.04 -16.82 3.12
N ALA A 260 -16.55 -15.72 3.66
CA ALA A 260 -16.86 -15.30 5.03
C ALA A 260 -18.33 -14.88 5.17
N PRO A 261 -18.93 -14.83 6.38
CA PRO A 261 -20.25 -14.25 6.58
C PRO A 261 -20.34 -12.83 6.00
N VAL A 262 -21.44 -12.48 5.35
CA VAL A 262 -21.56 -11.19 4.62
C VAL A 262 -21.34 -9.93 5.48
N ASN A 263 -21.55 -10.01 6.80
CA ASN A 263 -21.34 -8.90 7.74
C ASN A 263 -19.89 -8.77 8.24
N THR A 264 -18.99 -9.64 7.76
CA THR A 264 -17.57 -9.64 8.15
C THR A 264 -16.92 -8.33 7.73
N GLN A 265 -16.19 -7.71 8.65
CA GLN A 265 -15.18 -6.69 8.34
C GLN A 265 -13.90 -7.44 7.96
N GLY A 266 -13.15 -7.01 6.94
CA GLY A 266 -11.88 -7.67 6.58
C GLY A 266 -10.86 -7.51 7.70
N ILE A 267 -10.35 -6.30 7.86
CA ILE A 267 -9.43 -5.91 8.93
C ILE A 267 -10.02 -4.75 9.71
N ASN A 268 -10.16 -4.92 11.03
CA ASN A 268 -10.61 -3.87 11.95
C ASN A 268 -9.41 -3.37 12.76
N ILE A 269 -9.03 -2.11 12.52
CA ILE A 269 -7.90 -1.44 13.16
C ILE A 269 -8.47 -0.47 14.20
N SER A 270 -8.39 -0.83 15.48
CA SER A 270 -8.99 -0.06 16.58
C SER A 270 -8.04 0.06 17.77
N GLY A 271 -8.35 0.98 18.70
CA GLY A 271 -7.59 1.13 19.95
C GLY A 271 -7.89 0.06 21.00
N ALA A 272 -8.73 -0.94 20.71
CA ALA A 272 -9.34 -1.81 21.73
C ALA A 272 -8.46 -2.99 22.21
N LEU A 273 -7.33 -3.29 21.55
CA LEU A 273 -6.67 -4.59 21.74
C LEU A 273 -5.82 -4.73 23.02
N ALA A 274 -5.41 -3.62 23.64
CA ALA A 274 -4.63 -3.70 24.87
C ALA A 274 -4.75 -2.43 25.71
N ASN A 275 -5.06 -2.61 27.00
CA ASN A 275 -4.92 -1.58 28.02
C ASN A 275 -3.46 -1.53 28.49
N VAL A 276 -2.57 -1.12 27.60
CA VAL A 276 -1.14 -0.88 27.88
C VAL A 276 -0.80 0.55 27.51
N THR A 277 0.25 1.11 28.11
CA THR A 277 0.73 2.44 27.75
C THR A 277 1.15 2.44 26.27
N THR A 278 0.46 3.25 25.47
CA THR A 278 0.78 3.44 24.04
C THR A 278 1.77 4.59 23.90
N ASP A 279 3.01 4.29 23.53
CA ASP A 279 4.00 5.30 23.23
C ASP A 279 3.71 5.94 21.88
N ILE A 280 3.84 7.27 21.79
CA ILE A 280 3.52 8.01 20.55
C ILE A 280 4.35 7.53 19.36
N PHE A 281 5.60 7.10 19.62
CA PHE A 281 6.49 6.58 18.58
C PHE A 281 6.05 5.23 18.00
N SER A 282 5.27 4.44 18.74
CA SER A 282 4.77 3.13 18.28
C SER A 282 3.77 3.24 17.13
N PHE A 283 3.16 4.43 16.96
CA PHE A 283 2.25 4.70 15.86
C PHE A 283 2.97 5.00 14.54
N THR A 284 4.25 5.34 14.58
CA THR A 284 5.02 5.66 13.37
C THR A 284 5.13 4.47 12.41
N GLY A 285 5.05 4.74 11.11
CA GLY A 285 5.07 3.72 10.06
C GLY A 285 3.74 2.99 9.85
N ALA A 286 3.61 2.33 8.70
CA ALA A 286 2.38 1.65 8.28
C ALA A 286 2.03 0.47 9.20
N CYS A 287 0.78 0.41 9.67
CA CYS A 287 0.27 -0.74 10.44
C CYS A 287 -0.17 -1.88 9.52
N LEU A 288 -0.60 -1.56 8.29
CA LEU A 288 -0.68 -2.49 7.18
C LEU A 288 0.27 -2.01 6.08
N ASP A 289 1.41 -2.67 5.97
CA ASP A 289 2.50 -2.28 5.08
C ASP A 289 2.72 -3.32 3.97
N ALA A 290 2.20 -3.05 2.78
CA ALA A 290 2.50 -3.85 1.60
C ALA A 290 3.52 -3.18 0.66
N SER A 291 4.42 -2.34 1.18
CA SER A 291 5.48 -1.71 0.39
C SER A 291 6.43 -2.70 -0.29
N ARG A 292 6.53 -3.93 0.23
CA ARG A 292 7.30 -5.05 -0.35
C ARG A 292 6.45 -5.95 -1.27
N GLY A 293 5.29 -5.49 -1.72
CA GLY A 293 4.36 -6.26 -2.57
C GLY A 293 3.01 -5.58 -2.78
N ASN A 294 1.92 -6.32 -2.57
CA ASN A 294 0.55 -5.82 -2.56
C ASN A 294 -0.34 -6.70 -1.66
N LEU A 295 -1.25 -6.08 -0.91
CA LEU A 295 -2.29 -6.78 -0.17
C LEU A 295 -3.65 -6.63 -0.84
N HIS A 296 -4.22 -7.73 -1.33
CA HIS A 296 -5.56 -7.77 -1.88
C HIS A 296 -6.56 -8.29 -0.84
N LEU A 297 -7.49 -7.43 -0.41
CA LEU A 297 -8.63 -7.80 0.42
C LEU A 297 -9.83 -8.08 -0.49
N LEU A 298 -10.21 -9.35 -0.62
CA LEU A 298 -11.31 -9.79 -1.49
C LEU A 298 -12.57 -10.10 -0.65
N GLY A 299 -13.66 -9.37 -0.88
CA GLY A 299 -14.95 -9.56 -0.19
C GLY A 299 -15.92 -10.49 -0.93
N ASN A 300 -17.12 -10.68 -0.36
CA ASN A 300 -18.18 -11.56 -0.89
C ASN A 300 -18.76 -11.13 -2.25
N GLY A 301 -18.69 -9.86 -2.58
CA GLY A 301 -19.32 -9.28 -3.78
C GLY A 301 -19.79 -7.85 -3.50
N LEU A 302 -19.66 -6.97 -4.49
CA LEU A 302 -20.05 -5.56 -4.38
C LEU A 302 -21.49 -5.37 -3.85
N ASN A 303 -22.46 -6.15 -4.32
CA ASN A 303 -23.87 -6.07 -3.88
C ASN A 303 -24.23 -6.99 -2.69
N THR A 304 -23.29 -7.85 -2.28
CA THR A 304 -23.53 -8.94 -1.31
C THR A 304 -22.89 -8.64 0.04
N SER A 305 -21.65 -8.16 0.04
CA SER A 305 -20.92 -7.76 1.25
C SER A 305 -21.70 -6.69 2.02
N ARG A 306 -21.63 -6.77 3.34
CA ARG A 306 -22.24 -5.82 4.28
C ARG A 306 -21.24 -5.15 5.21
N GLY A 307 -20.06 -5.75 5.37
CA GLY A 307 -18.92 -5.13 6.05
C GLY A 307 -17.95 -4.41 5.11
N SER A 308 -16.89 -3.88 5.72
CA SER A 308 -15.87 -3.07 5.06
C SER A 308 -14.56 -3.85 4.95
N ALA A 309 -13.77 -3.62 3.89
CA ALA A 309 -12.47 -4.27 3.75
C ALA A 309 -11.53 -3.86 4.88
N VAL A 310 -11.48 -2.56 5.15
CA VAL A 310 -10.81 -1.98 6.30
C VAL A 310 -11.79 -1.12 7.09
N PHE A 311 -11.91 -1.41 8.39
CA PHE A 311 -12.51 -0.50 9.36
C PHE A 311 -11.38 0.17 10.15
N ALA A 312 -11.25 1.48 10.04
CA ALA A 312 -10.16 2.26 10.62
C ALA A 312 -10.69 3.21 11.70
N GLY A 313 -10.54 2.82 12.97
CA GLY A 313 -10.96 3.61 14.12
C GLY A 313 -11.76 2.81 15.14
N ASN A 314 -12.43 3.52 16.06
CA ASN A 314 -13.30 2.90 17.06
C ASN A 314 -14.77 3.05 16.69
N SER A 315 -15.53 1.96 16.78
CA SER A 315 -16.99 1.94 16.65
C SER A 315 -17.73 2.23 17.96
N VAL A 316 -17.03 2.15 19.10
CA VAL A 316 -17.57 2.31 20.46
C VAL A 316 -16.82 3.42 21.19
N ASP A 317 -17.55 4.22 21.98
CA ASP A 317 -16.98 5.28 22.81
C ASP A 317 -16.18 4.73 24.01
N GLY A 318 -15.26 5.51 24.54
CA GLY A 318 -14.46 5.16 25.72
C GLY A 318 -13.28 4.21 25.48
N LEU A 319 -13.06 3.74 24.24
CA LEU A 319 -11.86 2.99 23.86
C LEU A 319 -10.63 3.91 23.78
N PRO A 320 -9.40 3.35 23.95
CA PRO A 320 -8.17 4.09 23.64
C PRO A 320 -8.21 4.65 22.22
N VAL A 321 -7.53 5.79 22.02
CA VAL A 321 -7.54 6.48 20.73
C VAL A 321 -6.98 5.61 19.61
N ALA A 322 -7.64 5.64 18.46
CA ALA A 322 -7.23 4.96 17.25
C ALA A 322 -6.66 6.01 16.28
N ARG A 323 -5.37 6.29 16.41
CA ARG A 323 -4.69 7.37 15.68
C ARG A 323 -3.56 6.87 14.79
N GLU A 324 -3.19 7.67 13.80
CA GLU A 324 -2.02 7.41 12.93
C GLU A 324 -2.09 6.05 12.22
N ILE A 325 -3.32 5.58 11.96
CA ILE A 325 -3.59 4.38 11.16
C ILE A 325 -3.04 4.65 9.76
N THR A 326 -2.04 3.86 9.37
CA THR A 326 -1.34 4.06 8.10
C THR A 326 -1.39 2.79 7.25
N LEU A 327 -1.90 2.92 6.02
CA LEU A 327 -2.03 1.85 5.03
C LEU A 327 -1.11 2.12 3.84
N LYS A 328 -0.38 1.10 3.37
CA LYS A 328 0.45 1.18 2.15
C LYS A 328 0.18 0.02 1.20
N ASN A 329 -0.05 0.32 -0.08
CA ASN A 329 -0.23 -0.66 -1.17
C ASN A 329 -1.34 -1.70 -0.89
N VAL A 330 -2.47 -1.23 -0.35
CA VAL A 330 -3.64 -2.08 -0.04
C VAL A 330 -4.68 -1.95 -1.15
N THR A 331 -5.04 -3.08 -1.74
CA THR A 331 -6.12 -3.24 -2.72
C THR A 331 -7.35 -3.81 -2.02
N ALA A 332 -8.53 -3.26 -2.28
CA ALA A 332 -9.80 -3.81 -1.80
C ALA A 332 -10.80 -3.92 -2.95
N ARG A 333 -11.44 -5.09 -3.07
CA ARG A 333 -12.49 -5.35 -4.07
C ARG A 333 -13.63 -6.19 -3.49
N ASN A 334 -14.83 -6.02 -4.05
CA ASN A 334 -16.02 -6.80 -3.70
C ASN A 334 -16.54 -6.59 -2.26
N TRP A 335 -16.33 -5.41 -1.68
CA TRP A 335 -16.85 -5.03 -0.36
C TRP A 335 -18.03 -4.08 -0.44
N LYS A 336 -18.77 -3.92 0.66
CA LYS A 336 -19.74 -2.83 0.79
C LYS A 336 -18.99 -1.50 0.82
N ASN A 337 -17.97 -1.40 1.68
CA ASN A 337 -17.09 -0.24 1.75
C ASN A 337 -15.65 -0.74 1.63
N ALA A 338 -14.81 -0.09 0.83
CA ALA A 338 -13.38 -0.41 0.83
C ALA A 338 -12.73 0.03 2.15
N LEU A 339 -13.04 1.26 2.57
CA LEU A 339 -12.57 1.86 3.83
C LEU A 339 -13.74 2.52 4.56
N GLU A 340 -13.90 2.23 5.84
CA GLU A 340 -14.84 2.90 6.73
C GLU A 340 -14.13 3.44 7.97
N PHE A 341 -14.40 4.70 8.33
CA PHE A 341 -13.80 5.32 9.51
C PHE A 341 -14.63 5.12 10.78
N GLY A 342 -13.92 4.99 11.90
CA GLY A 342 -14.51 4.95 13.24
C GLY A 342 -15.04 6.31 13.70
N LYS A 343 -15.97 6.26 14.64
CA LYS A 343 -16.74 7.41 15.15
C LYS A 343 -16.11 8.09 16.37
N TYR A 344 -15.29 7.36 17.13
CA TYR A 344 -14.78 7.78 18.43
C TYR A 344 -13.25 7.75 18.46
N GLY A 345 -12.61 8.86 18.87
CA GLY A 345 -11.16 8.92 19.05
C GLY A 345 -10.33 8.52 17.83
N SER A 346 -10.84 8.75 16.60
CA SER A 346 -10.28 8.23 15.34
C SER A 346 -9.76 9.36 14.44
N TYR A 347 -8.44 9.52 14.32
CA TYR A 347 -7.83 10.68 13.64
C TYR A 347 -6.43 10.40 13.08
N LEU A 348 -5.93 11.29 12.23
CA LEU A 348 -4.61 11.24 11.58
C LEU A 348 -4.40 10.00 10.71
N PHE A 349 -5.43 9.55 9.98
CA PHE A 349 -5.30 8.46 9.02
C PHE A 349 -4.41 8.85 7.82
N SER A 350 -3.60 7.91 7.33
CA SER A 350 -2.83 8.05 6.11
C SER A 350 -2.92 6.80 5.23
N GLY A 351 -3.27 6.96 3.96
CA GLY A 351 -3.27 5.89 2.98
C GLY A 351 -2.42 6.25 1.78
N ASP A 352 -1.50 5.37 1.34
CA ASP A 352 -0.66 5.59 0.16
C ASP A 352 -0.65 4.36 -0.75
N GLY A 353 -0.78 4.55 -2.06
CA GLY A 353 -0.83 3.44 -3.01
C GLY A 353 -2.08 2.56 -2.87
N LEU A 354 -3.21 3.10 -2.41
CA LEU A 354 -4.44 2.33 -2.22
C LEU A 354 -5.15 2.08 -3.55
N ARG A 355 -5.75 0.89 -3.70
CA ARG A 355 -6.53 0.54 -4.89
C ARG A 355 -7.90 -0.01 -4.50
N PHE A 356 -8.88 0.88 -4.38
CA PHE A 356 -10.24 0.56 -3.96
C PHE A 356 -11.14 0.48 -5.19
N GLU A 357 -11.30 -0.72 -5.73
CA GLU A 357 -12.01 -0.93 -7.00
C GLU A 357 -13.15 -1.93 -6.85
N ASN A 358 -14.26 -1.73 -7.56
CA ASN A 358 -15.38 -2.67 -7.57
C ASN A 358 -15.92 -2.97 -6.15
N ASN A 359 -16.11 -1.91 -5.36
CA ASN A 359 -16.78 -1.94 -4.05
C ASN A 359 -18.08 -1.14 -4.15
N PHE A 360 -19.06 -1.35 -3.26
CA PHE A 360 -20.29 -0.55 -3.32
C PHE A 360 -19.98 0.93 -3.04
N ASN A 361 -19.16 1.18 -2.02
CA ASN A 361 -18.54 2.48 -1.72
C ASN A 361 -17.02 2.35 -1.62
N GLY A 362 -16.30 3.41 -1.98
CA GLY A 362 -14.85 3.52 -1.75
C GLY A 362 -14.53 3.86 -0.30
N VAL A 363 -14.52 5.15 0.04
CA VAL A 363 -14.21 5.67 1.38
C VAL A 363 -15.49 6.16 2.05
N VAL A 364 -15.72 5.76 3.30
CA VAL A 364 -16.96 6.04 4.02
C VAL A 364 -16.68 6.66 5.39
N THR A 365 -17.32 7.80 5.68
CA THR A 365 -17.33 8.37 7.03
C THR A 365 -18.49 7.79 7.85
N PRO A 366 -18.34 7.70 9.19
CA PRO A 366 -19.36 7.13 10.05
C PRO A 366 -20.62 7.99 10.06
N GLU A 367 -21.75 7.39 10.40
CA GLU A 367 -23.03 8.09 10.40
C GLU A 367 -23.27 8.91 11.67
N GLY A 368 -23.71 10.16 11.47
CA GLY A 368 -24.12 11.09 12.52
C GLY A 368 -22.96 11.72 13.28
N LYS A 369 -23.18 12.05 14.56
CA LYS A 369 -22.24 12.86 15.34
C LYS A 369 -20.96 12.13 15.75
N VAL A 370 -19.80 12.53 15.25
CA VAL A 370 -18.50 11.97 15.64
C VAL A 370 -17.93 12.66 16.88
N ARG A 371 -17.06 11.98 17.62
CA ARG A 371 -16.44 12.51 18.84
C ARG A 371 -14.93 12.37 18.77
N ASN A 372 -14.21 13.48 18.91
CA ASN A 372 -12.74 13.52 18.90
C ASN A 372 -12.15 12.71 17.72
N SER A 373 -12.71 12.91 16.52
CA SER A 373 -12.39 12.12 15.33
C SER A 373 -12.43 13.00 14.08
N GLY A 374 -11.74 12.57 13.02
CA GLY A 374 -11.81 13.21 11.70
C GLY A 374 -10.72 14.22 11.38
N GLU A 375 -9.76 14.46 12.29
CA GLU A 375 -8.61 15.34 12.01
C GLU A 375 -7.67 14.70 10.99
N ARG A 376 -7.41 15.40 9.87
CA ARG A 376 -6.39 15.08 8.85
C ARG A 376 -6.43 13.63 8.35
N MET A 377 -7.53 13.24 7.71
CA MET A 377 -7.68 11.93 7.07
C MET A 377 -7.17 12.03 5.62
N THR A 378 -6.01 11.45 5.33
CA THR A 378 -5.29 11.69 4.06
C THR A 378 -5.15 10.41 3.22
N ILE A 379 -5.39 10.51 1.92
CA ILE A 379 -5.17 9.44 0.93
C ILE A 379 -4.34 9.99 -0.24
N THR A 380 -3.23 9.35 -0.55
CA THR A 380 -2.27 9.79 -1.58
C THR A 380 -1.98 8.70 -2.61
N ASN A 381 -1.65 9.10 -3.84
CA ASN A 381 -1.16 8.22 -4.91
C ASN A 381 -2.02 6.96 -5.08
N SER A 382 -3.35 7.13 -5.08
CA SER A 382 -4.31 6.04 -4.94
C SER A 382 -5.31 6.00 -6.10
N ILE A 383 -6.06 4.91 -6.21
CA ILE A 383 -7.14 4.74 -7.17
C ILE A 383 -8.41 4.32 -6.41
N ILE A 384 -9.51 5.03 -6.62
CA ILE A 384 -10.82 4.71 -6.07
C ILE A 384 -11.82 4.65 -7.23
N GLY A 385 -12.23 3.45 -7.61
CA GLY A 385 -13.03 3.27 -8.82
C GLY A 385 -14.07 2.17 -8.80
N GLY A 386 -14.96 2.19 -9.79
CA GLY A 386 -15.96 1.13 -9.96
C GLY A 386 -16.96 1.04 -8.81
N SER A 387 -17.38 2.16 -8.21
CA SER A 387 -18.39 2.12 -7.14
C SER A 387 -19.73 1.55 -7.61
N GLY A 388 -20.53 0.95 -6.72
CA GLY A 388 -21.81 0.32 -7.05
C GLY A 388 -22.85 1.27 -7.62
N ILE A 389 -23.89 0.76 -8.30
CA ILE A 389 -25.02 1.60 -8.73
C ILE A 389 -25.74 2.12 -7.49
N GLY A 390 -25.84 3.45 -7.35
CA GLY A 390 -26.33 4.11 -6.14
C GLY A 390 -25.30 4.25 -5.02
N GLY A 391 -24.07 3.76 -5.21
CA GLY A 391 -22.94 3.95 -4.30
C GLY A 391 -22.11 5.20 -4.62
N ALA A 392 -20.96 5.36 -3.97
CA ALA A 392 -20.07 6.49 -4.20
C ALA A 392 -18.58 6.15 -4.02
N ALA A 393 -17.69 6.87 -4.70
CA ALA A 393 -16.25 6.79 -4.42
C ALA A 393 -15.97 7.27 -2.98
N ILE A 394 -16.65 8.33 -2.55
CA ILE A 394 -16.63 8.88 -1.20
C ILE A 394 -18.07 9.06 -0.74
N LEU A 395 -18.42 8.38 0.35
CA LEU A 395 -19.71 8.52 1.02
C LEU A 395 -19.51 9.20 2.37
N HIS A 396 -19.90 10.47 2.45
CA HIS A 396 -19.80 11.27 3.66
C HIS A 396 -21.14 11.31 4.41
N ARG A 397 -21.14 10.96 5.70
CA ARG A 397 -22.34 10.81 6.53
C ARG A 397 -22.18 11.33 7.96
N SER A 398 -21.06 11.97 8.27
CA SER A 398 -20.77 12.48 9.62
C SER A 398 -21.03 13.97 9.77
N ASP A 399 -21.14 14.41 11.03
CA ASP A 399 -21.25 15.83 11.38
C ASP A 399 -19.92 16.59 11.35
N THR A 400 -18.80 15.90 11.13
CA THR A 400 -17.49 16.44 10.79
C THR A 400 -16.52 15.30 10.40
N MET A 401 -15.68 15.52 9.39
CA MET A 401 -14.43 14.78 9.09
C MET A 401 -13.67 15.54 7.99
N ASP A 402 -12.37 15.73 8.17
CA ASP A 402 -11.50 16.39 7.20
C ASP A 402 -10.84 15.35 6.32
N LEU A 403 -11.26 15.29 5.04
CA LEU A 403 -10.73 14.34 4.06
C LEU A 403 -9.83 15.08 3.06
N SER A 404 -8.64 14.55 2.82
CA SER A 404 -7.70 15.10 1.83
C SER A 404 -7.20 14.00 0.90
N PHE A 405 -7.33 14.24 -0.39
CA PHE A 405 -6.89 13.36 -1.45
C PHE A 405 -5.82 14.05 -2.28
N THR A 406 -4.70 13.38 -2.55
CA THR A 406 -3.60 13.94 -3.37
C THR A 406 -3.13 12.92 -4.40
N ASN A 407 -3.06 13.30 -5.68
CA ASN A 407 -2.69 12.39 -6.77
C ASN A 407 -3.56 11.11 -6.77
N THR A 408 -4.86 11.25 -6.51
CA THR A 408 -5.78 10.13 -6.44
C THR A 408 -6.69 10.12 -7.67
N SER A 409 -6.79 8.97 -8.33
CA SER A 409 -7.70 8.76 -9.47
C SER A 409 -9.06 8.28 -8.98
N PHE A 410 -10.12 8.82 -9.56
CA PHE A 410 -11.51 8.50 -9.26
C PHE A 410 -12.22 8.07 -10.55
N ASP A 411 -12.22 6.77 -10.82
CA ASP A 411 -12.57 6.25 -12.14
C ASP A 411 -13.81 5.34 -12.11
N PHE A 412 -14.73 5.50 -13.05
CA PHE A 412 -15.83 4.54 -13.28
C PHE A 412 -16.83 4.40 -12.12
N ASN A 413 -17.09 5.50 -11.39
CA ASN A 413 -17.94 5.52 -10.20
C ASN A 413 -19.41 5.85 -10.50
N HIS A 414 -20.33 5.64 -9.54
CA HIS A 414 -21.68 6.19 -9.66
C HIS A 414 -21.65 7.67 -9.26
N ASP A 415 -21.63 7.98 -7.95
CA ASP A 415 -21.24 9.30 -7.48
C ASP A 415 -19.74 9.32 -7.14
N ILE A 416 -19.08 10.46 -7.33
CA ILE A 416 -17.72 10.66 -6.83
C ILE A 416 -17.79 10.98 -5.34
N LEU A 417 -18.41 12.10 -4.99
CA LEU A 417 -18.67 12.49 -3.61
C LEU A 417 -20.16 12.54 -3.36
N ARG A 418 -20.66 11.72 -2.43
CA ARG A 418 -22.05 11.74 -1.97
C ARG A 418 -22.14 12.11 -0.50
N CYS A 419 -23.04 13.00 -0.16
CA CYS A 419 -23.32 13.45 1.19
C CYS A 419 -24.79 13.20 1.51
N ASP A 420 -25.04 12.19 2.33
CA ASP A 420 -26.39 11.81 2.74
C ASP A 420 -26.97 12.78 3.78
N PRO A 421 -28.31 12.80 4.01
CA PRO A 421 -29.01 13.65 5.01
C PRO A 421 -28.39 13.76 6.42
N GLY A 422 -27.52 12.84 6.84
CA GLY A 422 -26.81 12.90 8.12
C GLY A 422 -25.53 13.74 8.11
N ALA A 423 -25.03 14.16 6.95
CA ALA A 423 -23.77 14.85 6.79
C ALA A 423 -23.90 16.36 7.08
N THR A 424 -23.69 16.78 8.33
CA THR A 424 -23.88 18.20 8.67
C THR A 424 -22.69 19.11 8.37
N TYR A 425 -21.45 18.62 8.39
CA TYR A 425 -20.24 19.39 8.03
C TYR A 425 -19.31 18.51 7.20
N ALA A 426 -18.60 19.08 6.23
CA ALA A 426 -17.44 18.42 5.64
C ALA A 426 -16.39 19.44 5.20
N ALA A 427 -15.11 19.08 5.32
CA ALA A 427 -14.01 19.75 4.66
C ALA A 427 -13.26 18.72 3.82
N ILE A 428 -13.49 18.73 2.51
CA ILE A 428 -12.94 17.73 1.58
C ILE A 428 -12.08 18.45 0.55
N SER A 429 -10.85 18.00 0.38
CA SER A 429 -9.92 18.58 -0.59
C SER A 429 -9.33 17.54 -1.53
N PHE A 430 -9.20 17.92 -2.80
CA PHE A 430 -8.57 17.15 -3.86
C PHE A 430 -7.42 17.97 -4.41
N ASN A 431 -6.19 17.45 -4.34
CA ASN A 431 -4.97 18.19 -4.62
C ASN A 431 -4.02 17.42 -5.55
N GLY A 432 -3.02 18.12 -6.07
CA GLY A 432 -2.06 17.54 -7.01
C GLY A 432 -2.75 17.03 -8.27
N LEU A 433 -2.27 15.91 -8.81
CA LEU A 433 -2.78 15.30 -10.04
C LEU A 433 -4.01 14.42 -9.77
N CYS A 434 -4.93 14.84 -8.91
CA CYS A 434 -6.19 14.11 -8.77
C CYS A 434 -6.91 14.07 -10.12
N HIS A 435 -7.43 12.90 -10.46
CA HIS A 435 -8.04 12.64 -11.76
C HIS A 435 -9.45 12.11 -11.54
N PHE A 436 -10.42 12.62 -12.30
CA PHE A 436 -11.82 12.21 -12.20
C PHE A 436 -12.30 11.82 -13.59
N GLU A 437 -12.66 10.57 -13.79
CA GLU A 437 -13.07 10.06 -15.11
C GLU A 437 -14.22 9.07 -14.99
N GLY A 438 -15.19 9.14 -15.92
CA GLY A 438 -16.22 8.12 -16.06
C GLY A 438 -17.07 7.98 -14.81
N TRP A 439 -18.09 8.81 -14.61
CA TRP A 439 -19.06 8.58 -13.55
C TRP A 439 -20.48 8.70 -14.06
N ASP A 440 -21.46 8.09 -13.39
CA ASP A 440 -22.85 8.05 -13.87
C ASP A 440 -23.76 9.07 -13.17
N GLY A 441 -23.56 9.29 -11.86
CA GLY A 441 -24.31 10.22 -11.03
C GLY A 441 -23.67 11.61 -10.99
N TYR A 442 -23.27 12.08 -9.81
CA TYR A 442 -22.70 13.42 -9.60
C TYR A 442 -21.22 13.38 -9.22
N LEU A 443 -20.48 14.40 -9.63
CA LEU A 443 -19.16 14.70 -9.07
C LEU A 443 -19.28 15.09 -7.59
N VAL A 444 -20.30 15.89 -7.26
CA VAL A 444 -20.70 16.20 -5.88
C VAL A 444 -22.21 16.12 -5.74
N ASN A 445 -22.70 15.17 -4.94
CA ASN A 445 -24.10 14.99 -4.58
C ASN A 445 -24.30 15.42 -3.12
N TRP A 446 -24.63 16.68 -2.90
CA TRP A 446 -25.00 17.19 -1.59
C TRP A 446 -26.52 17.12 -1.40
N ASP A 447 -26.98 16.10 -0.70
CA ASP A 447 -28.39 15.89 -0.35
C ASP A 447 -28.62 16.00 1.16
N SER A 448 -27.69 16.67 1.87
CA SER A 448 -27.51 16.39 3.30
C SER A 448 -28.30 17.25 4.28
N ASP A 449 -29.05 18.26 3.85
CA ASP A 449 -29.62 19.31 4.73
C ASP A 449 -28.61 19.92 5.75
N GLY A 450 -27.32 19.60 5.61
CA GLY A 450 -26.26 19.90 6.56
C GLY A 450 -25.69 21.30 6.40
N ALA A 451 -25.29 21.94 7.50
CA ALA A 451 -24.72 23.29 7.47
C ALA A 451 -23.19 23.28 7.53
N ASN A 452 -22.52 23.95 6.57
CA ASN A 452 -21.06 24.14 6.47
C ASN A 452 -20.33 22.98 5.77
N PHE A 453 -20.59 22.84 4.47
CA PHE A 453 -19.95 21.87 3.60
C PHE A 453 -18.96 22.58 2.66
N TYR A 454 -17.69 22.19 2.69
CA TYR A 454 -16.61 22.78 1.90
C TYR A 454 -15.90 21.69 1.11
N VAL A 455 -15.92 21.79 -0.21
CA VAL A 455 -15.21 20.88 -1.11
C VAL A 455 -14.28 21.72 -1.98
N THR A 456 -13.02 21.33 -2.12
CA THR A 456 -12.06 22.05 -2.96
C THR A 456 -11.37 21.10 -3.92
N PHE A 457 -11.43 21.40 -5.21
CA PHE A 457 -10.65 20.77 -6.27
C PHE A 457 -9.51 21.71 -6.65
N GLY A 458 -8.26 21.34 -6.39
CA GLY A 458 -7.08 22.17 -6.65
C GLY A 458 -6.72 22.34 -8.14
N ALA A 459 -5.72 23.20 -8.41
CA ALA A 459 -5.31 23.64 -9.75
C ALA A 459 -4.81 22.58 -10.71
N SER A 460 -4.40 21.42 -10.21
CA SER A 460 -3.87 20.34 -11.05
C SER A 460 -4.84 19.17 -11.17
N CYS A 461 -6.04 19.29 -10.59
CA CYS A 461 -7.09 18.30 -10.75
C CYS A 461 -7.54 18.24 -12.21
N THR A 462 -7.64 17.04 -12.76
CA THR A 462 -8.19 16.80 -14.10
C THR A 462 -9.58 16.20 -14.01
N ILE A 463 -10.56 16.78 -14.72
CA ILE A 463 -11.96 16.35 -14.70
C ILE A 463 -12.37 15.96 -16.13
N LEU A 464 -12.73 14.70 -16.32
CA LEU A 464 -13.19 14.10 -17.58
C LEU A 464 -14.63 13.59 -17.40
N PRO A 465 -15.65 14.46 -17.58
CA PRO A 465 -17.04 14.11 -17.39
C PRO A 465 -17.51 13.22 -18.54
N THR A 466 -17.32 11.91 -18.40
CA THR A 466 -17.87 10.87 -19.27
C THR A 466 -18.82 9.98 -18.45
N THR A 467 -19.83 9.40 -19.08
CA THR A 467 -20.64 8.34 -18.45
C THR A 467 -19.96 6.98 -18.67
N TYR A 468 -20.14 6.07 -17.71
CA TYR A 468 -19.49 4.76 -17.75
C TYR A 468 -20.48 3.60 -17.95
N ARG A 469 -21.50 3.48 -17.08
CA ARG A 469 -22.50 2.38 -17.13
C ARG A 469 -23.82 2.77 -17.77
N LEU A 470 -24.10 4.07 -17.89
CA LEU A 470 -25.25 4.51 -18.67
C LEU A 470 -24.97 4.19 -20.14
N ASP A 471 -25.87 3.42 -20.77
CA ASP A 471 -25.78 3.02 -22.18
C ASP A 471 -25.37 4.22 -23.03
N LYS A 472 -24.34 4.04 -23.87
CA LYS A 472 -24.10 4.90 -25.03
C LYS A 472 -25.10 4.48 -26.11
N PRO A 473 -26.04 5.32 -26.54
CA PRO A 473 -26.10 6.76 -26.33
C PRO A 473 -26.87 7.10 -25.05
N LEU A 474 -26.38 8.11 -24.31
CA LEU A 474 -27.19 8.87 -23.36
C LEU A 474 -28.62 8.89 -23.88
N LYS A 475 -29.62 8.38 -23.12
CA LYS A 475 -31.02 8.29 -23.56
C LYS A 475 -31.33 9.37 -24.58
N ARG A 476 -31.56 8.95 -25.84
CA ARG A 476 -31.86 9.79 -27.01
C ARG A 476 -32.34 11.19 -26.58
N ASN A 477 -31.53 12.23 -26.77
CA ASN A 477 -31.73 13.62 -26.31
C ASN A 477 -31.43 13.92 -24.81
N SER A 478 -30.26 13.58 -24.28
CA SER A 478 -29.85 14.08 -22.95
C SER A 478 -28.83 15.24 -23.01
N PRO A 479 -29.28 16.51 -22.99
CA PRO A 479 -28.38 17.63 -22.71
C PRO A 479 -27.85 17.52 -21.28
N SER A 480 -26.57 17.80 -21.07
CA SER A 480 -26.14 18.52 -19.87
C SER A 480 -26.43 17.80 -18.55
N ARG A 481 -25.59 16.84 -18.18
CA ARG A 481 -25.64 16.28 -16.83
C ARG A 481 -25.24 17.32 -15.79
N ASN A 482 -26.03 17.38 -14.73
CA ASN A 482 -25.64 18.16 -13.56
C ASN A 482 -24.52 17.40 -12.84
N LEU A 483 -23.33 17.98 -12.76
CA LEU A 483 -22.18 17.36 -12.11
C LEU A 483 -22.14 17.69 -10.62
N VAL A 484 -22.73 18.81 -10.22
CA VAL A 484 -22.89 19.19 -8.81
C VAL A 484 -24.37 19.31 -8.50
N ARG A 485 -24.86 18.57 -7.51
CA ARG A 485 -26.22 18.69 -6.98
C ARG A 485 -26.17 19.27 -5.58
N LEU A 486 -26.91 20.35 -5.38
CA LEU A 486 -27.09 21.03 -4.10
C LEU A 486 -28.57 20.93 -3.67
N GLY A 487 -28.97 19.73 -3.24
CA GLY A 487 -30.37 19.34 -3.07
C GLY A 487 -31.00 19.60 -1.69
N GLY A 488 -30.21 19.82 -0.65
CA GLY A 488 -30.74 20.03 0.71
C GLY A 488 -31.58 21.31 0.84
N THR A 489 -32.64 21.26 1.63
CA THR A 489 -33.60 22.32 1.96
C THR A 489 -33.07 23.36 2.96
N ALA A 490 -32.07 23.01 3.77
CA ALA A 490 -31.57 23.86 4.84
C ALA A 490 -30.87 25.14 4.35
N SER A 491 -30.97 26.22 5.13
CA SER A 491 -30.23 27.47 4.94
C SER A 491 -28.76 27.29 5.34
N SER A 492 -28.04 26.51 4.54
CA SER A 492 -26.69 26.02 4.83
C SER A 492 -25.62 26.82 4.11
N ARG A 493 -24.41 26.86 4.67
CA ARG A 493 -23.19 27.24 3.95
C ARG A 493 -22.67 26.01 3.21
N VAL A 494 -22.70 26.03 1.90
CA VAL A 494 -22.19 24.95 1.04
C VAL A 494 -21.29 25.61 -0.01
N ASP A 495 -20.03 25.23 -0.12
CA ASP A 495 -19.07 25.82 -1.06
C ASP A 495 -18.24 24.72 -1.72
N VAL A 496 -18.41 24.50 -3.02
CA VAL A 496 -17.59 23.56 -3.82
C VAL A 496 -16.62 24.33 -4.73
N ARG A 497 -15.42 24.62 -4.27
CA ARG A 497 -14.43 25.39 -5.03
C ARG A 497 -13.63 24.52 -6.02
N PHE A 498 -13.31 25.11 -7.16
CA PHE A 498 -12.45 24.60 -8.22
C PHE A 498 -11.35 25.63 -8.46
N GLU A 499 -10.12 25.32 -8.12
CA GLU A 499 -9.03 26.29 -8.14
C GLU A 499 -8.21 26.17 -9.42
N THR A 500 -8.75 26.47 -10.60
CA THR A 500 -8.09 26.30 -11.93
C THR A 500 -8.02 24.85 -12.43
N PRO A 501 -9.09 24.03 -12.35
CA PRO A 501 -9.01 22.62 -12.75
C PRO A 501 -8.81 22.46 -14.26
N VAL A 502 -8.15 21.38 -14.66
CA VAL A 502 -8.05 20.96 -16.06
C VAL A 502 -9.29 20.13 -16.41
N ILE A 503 -10.31 20.74 -16.99
CA ILE A 503 -11.46 19.99 -17.51
C ILE A 503 -11.19 19.67 -18.97
N ARG A 504 -11.09 18.38 -19.33
CA ARG A 504 -10.96 17.99 -20.73
C ARG A 504 -12.22 17.30 -21.20
N HIS A 505 -12.76 17.83 -22.29
CA HIS A 505 -13.72 17.12 -23.10
C HIS A 505 -12.97 16.36 -24.19
N THR A 506 -13.55 15.27 -24.67
CA THR A 506 -12.92 14.40 -25.69
C THR A 506 -12.72 15.10 -27.03
N SER A 507 -13.41 16.22 -27.32
CA SER A 507 -13.25 16.98 -28.56
C SER A 507 -13.68 18.45 -28.39
N PRO A 508 -12.76 19.41 -28.22
CA PRO A 508 -13.09 20.85 -28.24
C PRO A 508 -13.63 21.25 -29.63
N PRO A 509 -14.64 22.14 -29.77
CA PRO A 509 -15.40 22.88 -28.75
C PRO A 509 -16.67 22.16 -28.23
N TYR A 510 -16.77 20.84 -28.36
CA TYR A 510 -18.00 20.08 -28.15
C TYR A 510 -18.17 19.68 -26.69
N THR A 511 -19.26 20.15 -26.05
CA THR A 511 -19.57 19.81 -24.65
C THR A 511 -20.85 18.98 -24.60
N GLU A 512 -20.69 17.66 -24.50
CA GLU A 512 -21.80 16.72 -24.26
C GLU A 512 -22.39 16.95 -22.85
N ASP A 513 -21.51 17.17 -21.88
CA ASP A 513 -21.84 17.49 -20.49
C ASP A 513 -21.22 18.83 -20.09
N PRO A 514 -21.90 19.96 -20.33
CA PRO A 514 -21.56 21.18 -19.63
C PRO A 514 -21.67 20.89 -18.09
N PHE A 515 -20.66 21.28 -17.31
CA PHE A 515 -20.51 21.13 -15.85
C PHE A 515 -21.66 21.68 -14.93
N VAL A 516 -22.94 21.31 -15.07
CA VAL A 516 -24.03 22.04 -14.36
C VAL A 516 -24.04 21.86 -12.84
N ALA A 517 -24.09 22.96 -12.09
CA ALA A 517 -24.48 22.97 -10.68
C ALA A 517 -26.00 23.18 -10.56
N LEU A 518 -26.71 22.21 -9.99
CA LEU A 518 -28.15 22.26 -9.74
C LEU A 518 -28.42 22.64 -8.29
N ASP A 519 -29.04 23.81 -8.06
CA ASP A 519 -29.70 24.13 -6.79
C ASP A 519 -31.22 23.94 -6.96
N LEU A 520 -31.80 23.06 -6.15
CA LEU A 520 -33.23 22.76 -6.17
C LEU A 520 -34.08 23.80 -5.41
N HIS A 521 -33.45 24.76 -4.73
CA HIS A 521 -34.12 25.73 -3.85
C HIS A 521 -33.79 27.20 -4.18
N GLN A 522 -33.91 27.56 -5.46
CA GLN A 522 -33.55 28.88 -6.03
C GLN A 522 -34.31 30.10 -5.46
N GLY A 523 -35.20 29.93 -4.49
CA GLY A 523 -36.07 30.99 -3.94
C GLY A 523 -35.64 31.58 -2.59
N ASN A 524 -34.56 31.11 -1.95
CA ASN A 524 -34.18 31.55 -0.61
C ASN A 524 -32.88 32.37 -0.59
N PRO A 525 -32.94 33.72 -0.57
CA PRO A 525 -31.77 34.60 -0.54
C PRO A 525 -30.91 34.47 0.74
N VAL A 526 -31.37 33.73 1.76
CA VAL A 526 -30.66 33.50 3.02
C VAL A 526 -29.75 32.26 2.97
N SER A 527 -29.92 31.37 1.98
CA SER A 527 -29.09 30.15 1.86
C SER A 527 -27.73 30.44 1.18
N HIS A 528 -26.63 29.98 1.79
CA HIS A 528 -25.24 30.26 1.37
C HIS A 528 -24.67 29.10 0.54
N LYS A 529 -25.37 28.69 -0.52
CA LYS A 529 -24.92 27.58 -1.38
C LYS A 529 -24.14 28.12 -2.59
N GLY A 530 -22.98 27.53 -2.88
CA GLY A 530 -22.01 28.00 -3.87
C GLY A 530 -21.03 26.90 -4.28
N CYS A 531 -20.28 27.13 -5.34
CA CYS A 531 -19.41 26.17 -6.01
C CYS A 531 -18.38 26.87 -6.98
N ARG A 532 -17.42 27.61 -6.44
CA ARG A 532 -16.68 28.65 -7.19
C ARG A 532 -15.62 28.07 -8.13
N ILE A 533 -15.23 28.80 -9.18
CA ILE A 533 -14.04 28.48 -9.99
C ILE A 533 -13.08 29.67 -9.96
N SER A 534 -11.81 29.50 -9.60
CA SER A 534 -10.79 30.57 -9.65
C SER A 534 -9.89 30.43 -10.87
N SER A 535 -9.63 31.54 -11.59
CA SER A 535 -8.71 31.67 -12.75
C SER A 535 -9.04 30.77 -13.96
N TYR A 536 -8.99 31.32 -15.18
CA TYR A 536 -9.69 30.76 -16.35
C TYR A 536 -8.87 30.81 -17.64
N ASP A 537 -8.98 29.76 -18.45
CA ASP A 537 -8.52 29.73 -19.85
C ASP A 537 -9.71 29.75 -20.82
N ALA A 538 -9.69 30.71 -21.76
CA ALA A 538 -10.84 31.16 -22.56
C ALA A 538 -11.53 30.14 -23.48
N TYR A 539 -10.92 28.98 -23.69
CA TYR A 539 -11.23 28.09 -24.81
C TYR A 539 -11.84 26.75 -24.41
N SER A 540 -11.95 26.45 -23.12
CA SER A 540 -12.19 25.07 -22.63
C SER A 540 -13.58 24.84 -22.02
N PHE A 541 -14.46 25.83 -22.01
CA PHE A 541 -15.62 25.82 -21.09
C PHE A 541 -16.92 26.31 -21.74
N SER A 542 -18.00 25.54 -21.57
CA SER A 542 -19.39 25.98 -21.75
C SER A 542 -20.13 25.81 -20.41
N ALA A 543 -20.29 26.94 -19.69
CA ALA A 543 -20.90 27.10 -18.35
C ALA A 543 -20.12 26.34 -17.24
N PHE A 544 -20.03 26.76 -15.96
CA PHE A 544 -21.10 26.96 -14.97
C PHE A 544 -20.72 27.86 -13.81
N GLY A 545 -21.73 28.03 -12.97
CA GLY A 545 -21.90 29.15 -12.12
C GLY A 545 -22.31 28.84 -10.73
N THR A 546 -21.83 29.66 -9.78
CA THR A 546 -22.13 29.51 -8.36
C THR A 546 -22.05 30.78 -7.54
N ARG A 547 -22.82 30.74 -6.44
CA ARG A 547 -23.22 31.84 -5.56
C ARG A 547 -23.62 33.09 -6.37
N ASP A 548 -24.94 33.22 -6.53
CA ASP A 548 -25.74 34.24 -7.24
C ASP A 548 -26.26 33.93 -8.66
N SER A 549 -26.17 32.68 -9.14
CA SER A 549 -25.81 32.61 -10.57
C SER A 549 -26.15 31.35 -11.39
N VAL A 550 -27.29 30.70 -11.10
CA VAL A 550 -28.34 30.61 -12.14
C VAL A 550 -29.39 31.58 -11.66
N SER A 551 -29.19 32.85 -11.99
CA SER A 551 -30.02 33.87 -11.38
C SER A 551 -31.45 33.74 -11.88
N ASN A 552 -31.67 33.18 -13.08
CA ASN A 552 -32.99 33.07 -13.64
C ASN A 552 -33.81 31.89 -13.16
N THR A 553 -34.87 32.24 -12.42
CA THR A 553 -35.99 31.36 -12.14
C THR A 553 -36.45 30.73 -13.45
N ASP A 554 -36.72 29.43 -13.42
CA ASP A 554 -37.24 28.68 -14.56
C ASP A 554 -36.26 28.54 -15.74
N PHE A 555 -34.96 28.43 -15.45
CA PHE A 555 -33.92 28.23 -16.46
C PHE A 555 -34.14 27.01 -17.37
N ASP A 556 -34.89 26.02 -16.89
CA ASP A 556 -35.24 24.75 -17.56
C ASP A 556 -36.75 24.60 -17.81
N PHE A 557 -37.51 25.69 -17.78
CA PHE A 557 -38.92 25.79 -18.19
C PHE A 557 -39.90 24.85 -17.47
N GLN A 558 -39.76 24.69 -16.15
CA GLN A 558 -40.61 23.85 -15.31
C GLN A 558 -41.87 24.55 -14.78
N LEU A 559 -41.89 25.88 -14.64
CA LEU A 559 -42.96 26.64 -13.97
C LEU A 559 -44.27 26.78 -14.75
N ASP A 560 -44.22 26.56 -16.06
CA ASP A 560 -45.36 26.66 -16.97
C ASP A 560 -45.77 25.27 -17.50
N PRO A 561 -47.08 25.03 -17.76
CA PRO A 561 -47.54 23.78 -18.36
C PRO A 561 -47.16 23.70 -19.84
N LEU A 562 -47.13 22.48 -20.39
CA LEU A 562 -46.98 22.25 -21.83
C LEU A 562 -48.08 22.98 -22.62
N GLY A 563 -47.74 23.50 -23.80
CA GLY A 563 -48.61 24.33 -24.63
C GLY A 563 -48.56 25.82 -24.33
N THR A 564 -47.85 26.25 -23.27
CA THR A 564 -47.71 27.68 -22.95
C THR A 564 -46.85 28.37 -24.00
N GLY A 565 -47.39 29.40 -24.66
CA GLY A 565 -46.64 30.22 -25.61
C GLY A 565 -45.64 31.14 -24.91
N LEU A 566 -44.52 31.44 -25.56
CA LEU A 566 -43.44 32.28 -25.01
C LEU A 566 -43.92 33.64 -24.51
N ALA A 567 -44.90 34.26 -25.17
CA ALA A 567 -45.47 35.54 -24.74
C ALA A 567 -46.23 35.46 -23.39
N SER A 568 -46.69 34.26 -23.02
CA SER A 568 -47.49 34.00 -21.82
C SER A 568 -46.71 33.30 -20.70
N MET A 569 -45.43 32.99 -20.92
CA MET A 569 -44.58 32.36 -19.89
C MET A 569 -44.39 33.27 -18.69
N LYS A 570 -44.24 32.69 -17.49
CA LYS A 570 -44.09 33.45 -16.24
C LYS A 570 -42.74 34.15 -16.14
N CYS A 571 -41.66 33.46 -16.49
CA CYS A 571 -40.28 33.94 -16.29
C CYS A 571 -39.62 34.47 -17.57
N TRP A 572 -40.22 34.17 -18.74
CA TRP A 572 -39.63 34.43 -20.05
C TRP A 572 -40.54 35.32 -20.89
N GLU A 573 -39.93 36.13 -21.74
CA GLU A 573 -40.66 36.92 -22.73
C GLU A 573 -39.97 36.96 -24.09
N LYS A 574 -40.82 37.06 -25.11
CA LYS A 574 -40.43 37.36 -26.49
C LYS A 574 -40.12 38.85 -26.61
N VAL A 575 -38.99 39.19 -27.25
CA VAL A 575 -38.73 40.58 -27.64
C VAL A 575 -39.40 40.85 -28.99
N THR A 576 -40.01 42.04 -29.14
CA THR A 576 -40.88 42.46 -30.25
C THR A 576 -40.28 42.26 -31.64
N ALA A 577 -38.96 42.19 -31.74
CA ALA A 577 -38.26 42.01 -33.00
C ALA A 577 -38.48 40.62 -33.64
N SER A 578 -38.76 39.56 -32.88
CA SER A 578 -38.71 38.16 -33.36
C SER A 578 -39.63 37.81 -34.55
N ALA A 579 -39.10 37.08 -35.54
CA ALA A 579 -39.80 36.63 -36.76
C ALA A 579 -40.21 35.13 -36.74
N ALA A 580 -40.09 34.45 -35.61
CA ALA A 580 -40.53 33.06 -35.46
C ALA A 580 -42.06 32.92 -35.56
N SER A 581 -42.50 31.84 -36.22
CA SER A 581 -43.91 31.56 -36.52
C SER A 581 -44.68 30.93 -35.37
N ASP A 582 -43.97 30.20 -34.50
CA ASP A 582 -44.53 29.52 -33.33
C ASP A 582 -43.44 29.35 -32.26
N GLU A 583 -43.77 29.69 -31.02
CA GLU A 583 -42.85 29.69 -29.88
C GLU A 583 -43.60 29.17 -28.65
N VAL A 584 -43.45 27.89 -28.37
CA VAL A 584 -44.33 27.18 -27.44
C VAL A 584 -43.57 26.12 -26.66
N LEU A 585 -43.99 25.95 -25.41
CA LEU A 585 -43.45 24.96 -24.49
C LEU A 585 -44.00 23.57 -24.85
N VAL A 586 -43.13 22.60 -25.12
CA VAL A 586 -43.50 21.26 -25.59
C VAL A 586 -42.70 20.17 -24.87
N ASP A 587 -43.16 18.94 -25.01
CA ASP A 587 -42.35 17.75 -24.75
C ASP A 587 -41.48 17.46 -25.99
N ASP A 588 -40.17 17.27 -25.81
CA ASP A 588 -39.26 16.94 -26.91
C ASP A 588 -39.40 15.47 -27.42
N GLY A 589 -40.29 14.70 -26.80
CA GLY A 589 -40.51 13.27 -27.02
C GLY A 589 -39.76 12.38 -26.02
N THR A 590 -39.11 12.96 -25.01
CA THR A 590 -38.39 12.23 -23.95
C THR A 590 -38.96 12.44 -22.55
N GLY A 591 -40.08 13.16 -22.43
CA GLY A 591 -40.63 13.58 -21.15
C GLY A 591 -40.07 14.90 -20.63
N LYS A 592 -39.23 15.60 -21.42
CA LYS A 592 -38.60 16.86 -21.03
C LYS A 592 -39.35 18.05 -21.60
N LYS A 593 -39.66 19.02 -20.73
CA LYS A 593 -40.18 20.33 -21.14
C LYS A 593 -39.08 21.15 -21.80
N VAL A 594 -39.35 21.64 -23.01
CA VAL A 594 -38.43 22.47 -23.78
C VAL A 594 -39.20 23.56 -24.52
N LEU A 595 -38.56 24.70 -24.76
CA LEU A 595 -39.12 25.75 -25.61
C LEU A 595 -38.84 25.40 -27.08
N ARG A 596 -39.90 25.11 -27.84
CA ARG A 596 -39.82 24.94 -29.29
C ARG A 596 -39.99 26.29 -29.98
N ILE A 597 -39.09 26.60 -30.91
CA ILE A 597 -39.18 27.77 -31.79
C ILE A 597 -39.23 27.29 -33.23
N ARG A 598 -40.28 27.65 -33.96
CA ARG A 598 -40.46 27.30 -35.37
C ARG A 598 -40.09 28.44 -36.30
N GLY A 599 -39.04 28.22 -37.09
CA GLY A 599 -38.61 29.09 -38.18
C GLY A 599 -39.24 28.70 -39.51
N THR A 600 -39.72 29.66 -40.29
CA THR A 600 -40.33 29.46 -41.61
C THR A 600 -39.44 29.88 -42.76
N SER A 601 -38.35 30.61 -42.50
CA SER A 601 -37.38 31.05 -43.51
C SER A 601 -35.96 31.19 -42.94
N ALA A 602 -34.96 31.17 -43.82
CA ALA A 602 -33.55 31.32 -43.45
C ALA A 602 -33.20 32.70 -42.85
N THR A 603 -34.11 33.67 -42.88
CA THR A 603 -33.93 34.99 -42.22
C THR A 603 -34.63 35.07 -40.87
N ASN A 604 -35.27 33.99 -40.40
CA ASN A 604 -35.96 33.98 -39.12
C ASN A 604 -35.00 34.21 -37.96
N TYR A 605 -35.52 34.88 -36.94
CA TYR A 605 -34.83 35.07 -35.67
C TYR A 605 -35.82 35.08 -34.51
N SER A 606 -35.37 34.64 -33.34
CA SER A 606 -36.14 34.70 -32.09
C SER A 606 -35.26 35.26 -30.98
N HIS A 607 -35.82 36.22 -30.25
CA HIS A 607 -35.19 36.92 -29.15
C HIS A 607 -35.94 36.57 -27.88
N ILE A 608 -35.25 35.87 -26.98
CA ILE A 608 -35.78 35.43 -25.71
C ILE A 608 -34.99 36.10 -24.60
N ARG A 609 -35.69 36.68 -23.64
CA ARG A 609 -35.05 37.23 -22.44
C ARG A 609 -35.86 36.91 -21.19
N SER A 610 -35.17 36.95 -20.07
CA SER A 610 -35.80 36.85 -18.76
C SER A 610 -36.65 38.10 -18.46
N LYS A 611 -37.82 37.91 -17.87
CA LYS A 611 -38.64 39.01 -17.32
C LYS A 611 -38.01 39.60 -16.07
N GLN A 612 -37.35 38.76 -15.27
CA GLN A 612 -36.69 39.17 -14.04
C GLN A 612 -35.28 39.71 -14.31
N TRP A 613 -34.95 40.76 -13.54
CA TRP A 613 -33.62 41.35 -13.43
C TRP A 613 -32.90 40.78 -12.20
N TYR A 614 -31.61 40.55 -12.35
CA TYR A 614 -30.78 39.94 -11.31
C TYR A 614 -29.78 40.95 -10.79
N PRO A 615 -29.75 41.24 -9.48
CA PRO A 615 -28.88 42.25 -8.93
C PRO A 615 -27.41 41.87 -9.17
N VAL A 616 -26.54 42.86 -9.41
CA VAL A 616 -25.08 42.74 -9.57
C VAL A 616 -24.40 44.02 -9.08
N LYS A 617 -23.07 44.02 -9.04
CA LYS A 617 -22.26 45.24 -8.84
C LYS A 617 -21.13 45.31 -9.87
N GLY A 618 -20.62 46.52 -10.09
CA GLY A 618 -19.40 46.69 -10.90
C GLY A 618 -18.23 45.91 -10.31
N GLY A 619 -17.46 45.25 -11.19
CA GLY A 619 -16.39 44.33 -10.83
C GLY A 619 -16.79 42.84 -10.77
N ASP A 620 -18.09 42.52 -10.76
CA ASP A 620 -18.56 41.14 -10.92
C ASP A 620 -18.32 40.69 -12.38
N THR A 621 -18.09 39.39 -12.63
CA THR A 621 -17.98 38.84 -14.00
C THR A 621 -19.22 38.04 -14.35
N VAL A 622 -19.89 38.32 -15.47
CA VAL A 622 -21.13 37.62 -15.88
C VAL A 622 -20.98 36.80 -17.14
N PHE A 623 -21.76 35.73 -17.24
CA PHE A 623 -21.73 34.77 -18.34
C PHE A 623 -23.14 34.30 -18.66
N THR A 624 -23.40 33.88 -19.89
CA THR A 624 -24.69 33.34 -20.32
C THR A 624 -24.49 32.04 -21.05
N TRP A 625 -25.48 31.17 -21.01
CA TRP A 625 -25.42 29.91 -21.75
C TRP A 625 -26.79 29.42 -22.14
N SER A 626 -26.83 28.54 -23.13
CA SER A 626 -28.06 27.85 -23.52
C SER A 626 -27.76 26.46 -24.08
N SER A 627 -28.66 25.51 -23.82
CA SER A 627 -28.65 24.17 -24.42
C SER A 627 -29.72 24.07 -25.50
N ILE A 628 -29.29 23.75 -26.73
CA ILE A 628 -30.14 23.73 -27.92
C ILE A 628 -29.96 22.43 -28.70
N SER A 629 -31.09 21.88 -29.16
CA SER A 629 -31.16 20.82 -30.16
C SER A 629 -31.78 21.38 -31.44
N ILE A 630 -31.28 20.90 -32.58
CA ILE A 630 -31.80 21.26 -33.91
C ILE A 630 -32.68 20.14 -34.50
N LYS A 631 -33.33 19.37 -33.63
CA LYS A 631 -34.15 18.21 -33.99
C LYS A 631 -35.22 18.63 -35.00
N GLY A 632 -35.31 17.93 -36.13
CA GLY A 632 -36.30 18.23 -37.16
C GLY A 632 -36.00 19.48 -38.00
N LEU A 633 -34.84 20.14 -37.85
CA LEU A 633 -34.38 21.11 -38.85
C LEU A 633 -34.02 20.40 -40.16
N SER A 634 -34.76 20.67 -41.23
CA SER A 634 -34.24 20.54 -42.58
C SER A 634 -33.25 21.69 -42.80
N GLN A 635 -31.97 21.41 -43.02
CA GLN A 635 -31.10 22.47 -43.54
C GLN A 635 -31.56 22.71 -44.98
N PRO A 636 -32.03 23.93 -45.32
CA PRO A 636 -32.30 24.28 -46.71
C PRO A 636 -31.01 24.08 -47.53
N SER A 637 -31.12 23.60 -48.76
CA SER A 637 -29.96 23.30 -49.63
C SER A 637 -29.09 24.53 -49.94
N ASP A 638 -29.57 25.74 -49.65
CA ASP A 638 -28.95 27.04 -49.87
C ASP A 638 -28.36 27.68 -48.60
N MET A 639 -28.47 27.03 -47.43
CA MET A 639 -27.86 27.55 -46.19
C MET A 639 -26.45 27.01 -45.97
N SER A 640 -25.54 27.90 -45.56
CA SER A 640 -24.19 27.53 -45.15
C SER A 640 -24.23 26.49 -44.04
N PRO A 641 -23.32 25.47 -44.04
CA PRO A 641 -23.16 24.59 -42.89
C PRO A 641 -22.89 25.39 -41.62
N LEU A 642 -22.42 26.64 -41.72
CA LEU A 642 -22.21 27.57 -40.63
C LEU A 642 -23.50 28.18 -40.01
N LEU A 643 -24.70 27.65 -40.26
CA LEU A 643 -25.98 28.15 -39.71
C LEU A 643 -26.90 26.99 -39.26
N PRO A 644 -27.69 27.12 -38.17
CA PRO A 644 -28.03 28.36 -37.45
C PRO A 644 -26.99 28.83 -36.43
N ASN A 645 -27.09 30.10 -36.02
CA ASN A 645 -26.25 30.72 -35.00
C ASN A 645 -27.05 31.03 -33.74
N VAL A 646 -26.38 30.91 -32.59
CA VAL A 646 -26.89 31.32 -31.27
C VAL A 646 -26.01 32.47 -30.79
N GLN A 647 -26.60 33.63 -30.57
CA GLN A 647 -25.93 34.75 -29.93
C GLN A 647 -26.26 34.73 -28.44
N LEU A 648 -25.27 34.34 -27.64
CA LEU A 648 -25.32 34.43 -26.20
C LEU A 648 -25.05 35.88 -25.79
N SER A 649 -26.07 36.53 -25.24
CA SER A 649 -26.02 37.93 -24.79
C SER A 649 -26.71 38.07 -23.45
N PHE A 650 -26.54 39.23 -22.84
CA PHE A 650 -27.31 39.67 -21.68
C PHE A 650 -27.56 41.17 -21.80
N GLU A 651 -28.57 41.65 -21.08
CA GLU A 651 -28.77 43.08 -20.85
C GLU A 651 -28.22 43.44 -19.47
N ILE A 652 -27.57 44.59 -19.39
CA ILE A 652 -27.10 45.20 -18.14
C ILE A 652 -27.89 46.47 -17.86
N GLN A 653 -28.20 46.73 -16.58
CA GLN A 653 -28.86 47.93 -16.10
C GLN A 653 -27.91 48.70 -15.19
N TYR A 654 -27.75 49.99 -15.46
CA TYR A 654 -26.98 50.92 -14.65
C TYR A 654 -27.84 51.56 -13.56
N ALA A 655 -27.19 52.08 -12.51
CA ALA A 655 -27.85 52.75 -11.40
C ALA A 655 -28.70 53.97 -11.83
N ASP A 656 -28.38 54.59 -12.97
CA ASP A 656 -29.10 55.70 -13.57
C ASP A 656 -30.31 55.27 -14.43
N GLY A 657 -30.58 53.96 -14.53
CA GLY A 657 -31.65 53.38 -15.32
C GLY A 657 -31.30 53.09 -16.77
N ARG A 658 -30.09 53.42 -17.24
CA ARG A 658 -29.62 53.06 -18.59
C ARG A 658 -29.56 51.54 -18.76
N ILE A 659 -30.06 51.04 -19.88
CA ILE A 659 -30.00 49.62 -20.24
C ILE A 659 -29.13 49.46 -21.49
N GLU A 660 -28.22 48.49 -21.45
CA GLU A 660 -27.31 48.19 -22.56
C GLU A 660 -27.32 46.67 -22.83
N ARG A 661 -27.37 46.28 -24.11
CA ARG A 661 -27.23 44.88 -24.52
C ARG A 661 -25.76 44.60 -24.79
N VAL A 662 -25.22 43.57 -24.14
CA VAL A 662 -23.86 43.09 -24.32
C VAL A 662 -23.90 41.73 -25.01
N ALA A 663 -23.39 41.68 -26.25
CA ALA A 663 -23.17 40.42 -26.95
C ALA A 663 -21.86 39.79 -26.46
N SER A 664 -21.93 38.59 -25.90
CA SER A 664 -20.77 37.94 -25.27
C SER A 664 -20.15 36.86 -26.15
N ARG A 665 -20.96 36.10 -26.89
CA ARG A 665 -20.45 35.09 -27.83
C ARG A 665 -21.48 34.73 -28.90
N THR A 666 -21.04 34.51 -30.13
CA THR A 666 -21.85 33.82 -31.15
C THR A 666 -21.33 32.40 -31.31
N VAL A 667 -22.21 31.42 -31.21
CA VAL A 667 -21.89 30.00 -31.40
C VAL A 667 -22.55 29.50 -32.67
N ASN A 668 -21.74 28.86 -33.51
CA ASN A 668 -22.14 28.33 -34.79
C ASN A 668 -22.71 26.92 -34.64
N MET A 669 -24.01 26.81 -34.43
CA MET A 669 -24.64 25.51 -34.20
C MET A 669 -24.69 24.69 -35.48
N GLY A 670 -24.93 25.31 -36.64
CA GLY A 670 -24.91 24.61 -37.93
C GLY A 670 -23.63 23.82 -38.13
N GLY A 671 -22.49 24.50 -37.95
CA GLY A 671 -21.17 23.93 -38.23
C GLY A 671 -20.89 22.77 -37.29
N ILE A 672 -21.27 22.95 -36.03
CA ILE A 672 -21.22 21.91 -35.01
C ILE A 672 -22.09 20.72 -35.45
N PHE A 673 -23.37 20.86 -35.77
CA PHE A 673 -24.16 19.68 -36.14
C PHE A 673 -23.77 19.02 -37.48
N SER A 674 -22.95 19.69 -38.30
CA SER A 674 -22.44 19.13 -39.57
C SER A 674 -21.07 18.42 -39.46
N ASP A 675 -20.38 18.50 -38.34
CA ASP A 675 -19.05 17.90 -38.17
C ASP A 675 -19.14 16.40 -37.83
N ALA A 676 -18.59 15.59 -38.74
CA ALA A 676 -18.57 14.13 -38.69
C ALA A 676 -17.56 13.55 -37.69
N GLU A 677 -16.58 14.33 -37.23
CA GLU A 677 -15.60 13.89 -36.23
C GLU A 677 -16.14 13.96 -34.80
N MET A 678 -17.38 14.43 -34.61
CA MET A 678 -17.93 14.48 -33.27
C MET A 678 -18.24 13.11 -32.68
N PRO A 679 -17.95 12.92 -31.38
CA PRO A 679 -18.49 11.80 -30.63
C PRO A 679 -20.01 11.72 -30.83
N ASN A 680 -20.50 10.49 -31.08
CA ASN A 680 -21.92 10.19 -31.26
C ASN A 680 -22.59 10.94 -32.44
N PHE A 681 -21.86 11.22 -33.53
CA PHE A 681 -22.40 11.79 -34.78
C PHE A 681 -23.68 11.09 -35.27
N ASP A 682 -23.79 9.77 -35.05
CA ASP A 682 -24.96 8.95 -35.40
C ASP A 682 -26.27 9.38 -34.70
N GLU A 683 -26.21 10.10 -33.58
CA GLU A 683 -27.39 10.70 -32.92
C GLU A 683 -27.97 11.89 -33.72
N GLY A 684 -27.18 12.43 -34.66
CA GLY A 684 -27.57 13.46 -35.61
C GLY A 684 -28.14 14.71 -34.96
N LYS A 685 -29.15 15.29 -35.61
CA LYS A 685 -29.79 16.56 -35.21
C LYS A 685 -30.63 16.48 -33.94
N SER A 686 -30.82 15.29 -33.35
CA SER A 686 -31.70 15.11 -32.18
C SER A 686 -31.00 15.40 -30.85
N ARG A 687 -29.66 15.42 -30.81
CA ARG A 687 -28.90 15.74 -29.59
C ARG A 687 -29.00 17.22 -29.21
N TYR A 688 -28.85 17.50 -27.92
CA TYR A 688 -28.70 18.87 -27.45
C TYR A 688 -27.23 19.21 -27.25
N ILE A 689 -26.84 20.41 -27.63
CA ILE A 689 -25.49 20.93 -27.46
C ILE A 689 -25.59 22.20 -26.62
N ALA A 690 -24.72 22.29 -25.62
CA ALA A 690 -24.62 23.47 -24.79
C ALA A 690 -23.60 24.45 -25.36
N ALA A 691 -23.98 25.72 -25.36
CA ALA A 691 -23.18 26.85 -25.77
C ALA A 691 -23.09 27.82 -24.59
N GLY A 692 -21.86 28.19 -24.18
CA GLY A 692 -21.59 29.15 -23.11
C GLY A 692 -20.85 30.38 -23.61
N SER A 693 -21.09 31.53 -23.00
CA SER A 693 -20.48 32.81 -23.35
C SER A 693 -19.13 32.98 -22.67
N LEU A 694 -18.32 33.93 -23.15
CA LEU A 694 -17.12 34.35 -22.43
C LEU A 694 -17.51 35.19 -21.21
N GLY A 695 -16.65 35.20 -20.20
CA GLY A 695 -16.83 36.04 -19.03
C GLY A 695 -16.74 37.51 -19.40
N TYR A 696 -17.71 38.30 -18.94
CA TYR A 696 -17.74 39.73 -19.12
C TYR A 696 -17.64 40.44 -17.77
N LEU A 697 -16.52 41.14 -17.57
CA LEU A 697 -16.32 41.95 -16.37
C LEU A 697 -17.25 43.17 -16.41
N LEU A 698 -18.14 43.27 -15.43
CA LEU A 698 -19.13 44.34 -15.36
C LEU A 698 -18.48 45.68 -15.03
N PRO A 699 -18.76 46.74 -15.82
CA PRO A 699 -18.29 48.09 -15.53
C PRO A 699 -18.80 48.62 -14.18
N ALA A 700 -18.12 49.64 -13.66
CA ALA A 700 -18.62 50.39 -12.52
C ALA A 700 -20.02 50.98 -12.80
N GLY A 701 -20.89 50.99 -11.78
CA GLY A 701 -22.24 51.56 -11.86
C GLY A 701 -23.34 50.63 -12.37
N VAL A 702 -23.01 49.40 -12.79
CA VAL A 702 -24.02 48.36 -13.09
C VAL A 702 -24.67 47.86 -11.80
N VAL A 703 -26.00 47.71 -11.80
CA VAL A 703 -26.81 47.27 -10.64
C VAL A 703 -27.63 46.01 -10.89
N ALA A 704 -27.94 45.67 -12.16
CA ALA A 704 -28.63 44.44 -12.49
C ALA A 704 -28.27 43.91 -13.89
N VAL A 705 -28.50 42.62 -14.14
CA VAL A 705 -28.36 41.97 -15.44
C VAL A 705 -29.52 41.02 -15.72
N ARG A 706 -29.72 40.61 -16.97
CA ARG A 706 -30.62 39.49 -17.34
C ARG A 706 -30.18 38.80 -18.64
N PRO A 707 -30.41 37.48 -18.79
CA PRO A 707 -30.08 36.77 -20.02
C PRO A 707 -30.93 37.28 -21.19
N TYR A 708 -30.29 37.39 -22.35
CA TYR A 708 -30.89 37.79 -23.61
C TYR A 708 -30.28 36.93 -24.72
N ILE A 709 -31.00 35.91 -25.18
CA ILE A 709 -30.48 34.99 -26.19
C ILE A 709 -31.15 35.27 -27.51
N VAL A 710 -30.36 35.28 -28.58
CA VAL A 710 -30.87 35.39 -29.94
C VAL A 710 -30.54 34.14 -30.72
N TYR A 711 -31.56 33.56 -31.32
CA TYR A 711 -31.48 32.47 -32.28
C TYR A 711 -31.69 33.07 -33.66
N VAL A 712 -30.78 32.85 -34.59
CA VAL A 712 -30.88 33.41 -35.95
C VAL A 712 -30.67 32.34 -37.03
N ALA A 713 -31.31 32.58 -38.17
CA ALA A 713 -31.11 31.89 -39.43
C ALA A 713 -31.36 30.37 -39.37
N PHE A 714 -32.62 29.98 -39.12
CA PHE A 714 -33.07 28.59 -39.08
C PHE A 714 -34.43 28.40 -39.77
N VAL A 715 -34.61 27.24 -40.42
CA VAL A 715 -35.89 26.77 -40.97
C VAL A 715 -36.24 25.43 -40.32
N GLY A 716 -37.41 25.34 -39.72
CA GLY A 716 -37.86 24.17 -38.94
C GLY A 716 -37.91 24.45 -37.43
N ASP A 717 -37.92 23.38 -36.64
CA ASP A 717 -38.06 23.44 -35.19
C ASP A 717 -36.69 23.46 -34.49
N LEU A 718 -36.45 24.49 -33.68
CA LEU A 718 -35.38 24.53 -32.67
C LEU A 718 -35.98 24.17 -31.32
N TYR A 719 -35.29 23.32 -30.55
CA TYR A 719 -35.69 22.96 -29.21
C TYR A 719 -34.66 23.44 -28.19
N ILE A 720 -35.09 24.25 -27.24
CA ILE A 720 -34.24 24.85 -26.20
C ILE A 720 -34.62 24.23 -24.87
N SER A 721 -33.68 23.53 -24.24
CA SER A 721 -33.96 22.88 -22.96
C SER A 721 -33.58 23.75 -21.77
N ARG A 722 -32.60 24.66 -21.93
CA ARG A 722 -32.09 25.49 -20.84
C ARG A 722 -31.55 26.83 -21.33
N ILE A 723 -31.75 27.90 -20.57
CA ILE A 723 -31.09 29.20 -20.72
C ILE A 723 -30.66 29.67 -19.34
N GLY A 724 -29.37 29.93 -19.13
CA GLY A 724 -28.85 30.36 -17.83
C GLY A 724 -28.03 31.64 -17.88
N LEU A 725 -27.97 32.32 -16.75
CA LEU A 725 -27.14 33.49 -16.48
C LEU A 725 -26.28 33.26 -15.23
N TRP A 726 -24.98 33.51 -15.35
CA TRP A 726 -23.97 33.38 -14.32
C TRP A 726 -23.33 34.74 -13.93
N ARG A 727 -22.83 34.84 -12.70
CA ARG A 727 -22.16 35.97 -12.03
C ARG A 727 -21.08 35.41 -11.08
N GLN A 728 -19.88 35.97 -11.15
CA GLN A 728 -18.72 35.71 -10.29
C GLN A 728 -18.33 36.95 -9.50
#